data_AF-A0A1Z5TDC8-F1
#
_entry.id   AF-A0A1Z5TDC8-F1
#
_cell.length_a   1.000
_cell.length_b   1.000
_cell.length_c   1.000
_cell.angle_alpha   90.00
_cell.angle_beta   90.00
_cell.angle_gamma   90.00
#
_symmetry.space_group_name_H-M   'P 1'
#
loop_
_entity.id
_entity.type
_entity.pdbx_description
1 polymer ?
#
loop_
_entity_poly.entity_id
_entity_poly.type
_entity_poly.pdbx_seq_one_letter_code
_entity_poly.pdbx_strand_id
1 'polypeptide(L)'
;MEAEAYDGPSVVLAYLPYNNEEDSPMTVLQETKKAVDLGYWPLYRWNPKAEEKGEETFKLDSERIKHELQQFLKRDNQLSQLMRRHPQFHANLSESYGTEVRKVQKRKAKDAYEVLLEGLQGAPMTILFASDNGNAENLSKRLGNRGKARGLKTMVMAMDEYPLEDMNNEENIVFITSTAGQGEFPQNGRNFWEGVKNSTDLDLATVNFSVFALGDSHYWPRKEDKHYYNKPGKDLFARLITLGGKSLVECGLGDDQDPDGYQTGYAEWEPKLWEALGVANVEGLPEEPPPLTNEDIKIGSNFLRGTIAEGLVDESTGAISASDQQLTKFHGIYMQDDRDLRDERKAQGLEPAYSFMIRCRLPGGVATPTQWGQMDAISTQLGNETMKLTTRQTFQFHGIVKGKLKPAMQGINKALMTTIAACGDVNRNVMCSSLPEMNELHREAHACSKKISDHLLPSTTAYHEIWIKDENDKNVQVAGDAVQDFEPLYGPTYLPRKFKITIAIPPHNDTDVYAHDIGLIAIKGDDGKLQGFNVLAGGGMGATHNNKKTYPQVGRMFGYCSKEDVHIVCEKIMLVQRDNGDRKNRKHARLKYTIDDMTVEGFRGEVEKLWGQKFEEPKKFHFESNIDTFGWQKDETGMNHFTMFIENGRIEDTAEFPMKTGLREIAKVHKGEFRLTGNQHLILSNVSEDQLDTMKDMLKKYKLDNTNFSGLRLSSSACVAFPTCGLAMAESERYLPELITKLETVVEESGLRQDSIVMRMTGCPNGCARPWLAEVAFVGKAYGAYNMYLGGGYHALVKRYALERNDGERFGDFVVRIGMIKPTTDGTNFHMDTAEAEEEDE
;
A
#
# COMPACT_ATOMS: atom_id res chain seq x y z
N MET A 1 44.50 -4.48 15.41
CA MET A 1 44.00 -5.86 15.58
C MET A 1 44.10 -6.70 14.32
N GLU A 2 43.45 -6.38 13.18
CA GLU A 2 43.47 -7.26 12.00
C GLU A 2 44.84 -7.31 11.27
N ALA A 3 45.52 -6.17 11.13
CA ALA A 3 46.84 -6.09 10.49
C ALA A 3 48.01 -6.66 11.33
N GLU A 4 47.83 -6.75 12.65
CA GLU A 4 48.87 -7.24 13.59
C GLU A 4 48.89 -8.77 13.71
N ALA A 5 47.89 -9.46 13.17
CA ALA A 5 47.78 -10.92 13.21
C ALA A 5 48.66 -11.63 12.17
N TYR A 6 49.44 -10.89 11.36
CA TYR A 6 50.20 -11.44 10.23
C TYR A 6 51.58 -10.78 10.08
N ASP A 7 52.58 -11.57 9.70
CA ASP A 7 53.97 -11.12 9.50
C ASP A 7 54.17 -10.40 8.15
N GLY A 8 54.71 -9.17 8.18
CA GLY A 8 55.16 -8.42 7.00
C GLY A 8 54.51 -7.03 6.82
N PRO A 9 54.98 -6.21 5.86
CA PRO A 9 54.42 -4.89 5.60
C PRO A 9 53.03 -5.00 4.95
N SER A 10 52.05 -4.38 5.60
CA SER A 10 50.67 -4.30 5.09
C SER A 10 50.33 -2.86 4.73
N VAL A 11 49.64 -2.65 3.59
CA VAL A 11 49.19 -1.33 3.14
C VAL A 11 47.68 -1.26 3.29
N VAL A 12 47.21 -0.35 4.15
CA VAL A 12 45.79 -0.04 4.30
C VAL A 12 45.47 1.11 3.37
N LEU A 13 44.59 0.89 2.39
CA LEU A 13 44.16 1.94 1.47
C LEU A 13 42.84 2.53 1.97
N ALA A 14 42.92 3.69 2.62
CA ALA A 14 41.75 4.48 2.98
C ALA A 14 41.55 5.58 1.93
N TYR A 15 40.43 5.57 1.22
CA TYR A 15 40.10 6.64 0.27
C TYR A 15 39.38 7.79 1.00
N LEU A 16 39.69 9.02 0.59
CA LEU A 16 38.95 10.21 1.02
C LEU A 16 37.75 10.36 0.09
N PRO A 17 36.50 10.34 0.59
CA PRO A 17 35.35 10.28 -0.29
C PRO A 17 34.93 11.66 -0.73
N TYR A 18 35.52 12.12 -1.83
CA TYR A 18 34.97 13.20 -2.62
C TYR A 18 35.05 12.80 -4.10
N ASN A 19 34.00 13.12 -4.87
CA ASN A 19 33.90 12.79 -6.29
C ASN A 19 34.36 13.99 -7.15
N ASN A 20 34.30 15.21 -6.60
CA ASN A 20 34.73 16.45 -7.24
C ASN A 20 35.25 17.47 -6.21
N GLU A 21 36.23 18.31 -6.57
CA GLU A 21 36.84 19.34 -5.70
C GLU A 21 35.84 20.41 -5.22
N GLU A 22 34.67 20.52 -5.87
CA GLU A 22 33.57 21.43 -5.50
C GLU A 22 32.53 20.79 -4.56
N ASP A 23 32.72 19.54 -4.13
CA ASP A 23 31.78 18.86 -3.24
C ASP A 23 31.65 19.59 -1.90
N SER A 24 30.41 19.82 -1.46
CA SER A 24 30.15 20.55 -0.23
C SER A 24 30.74 19.81 0.99
N PRO A 25 31.18 20.53 2.03
CA PRO A 25 31.69 19.90 3.26
C PRO A 25 30.71 18.89 3.88
N MET A 26 29.41 19.10 3.69
CA MET A 26 28.35 18.20 4.16
C MET A 26 28.34 16.88 3.39
N THR A 27 28.51 16.92 2.06
CA THR A 27 28.59 15.74 1.19
C THR A 27 29.81 14.89 1.57
N VAL A 28 30.96 15.54 1.74
CA VAL A 28 32.20 14.87 2.18
C VAL A 28 32.02 14.26 3.57
N LEU A 29 31.34 14.94 4.50
CA LEU A 29 31.02 14.41 5.82
C LEU A 29 30.05 13.22 5.78
N GLN A 30 29.05 13.25 4.90
CA GLN A 30 28.07 12.16 4.74
C GLN A 30 28.71 10.91 4.14
N GLU A 31 29.55 11.05 3.12
CA GLU A 31 30.27 9.92 2.53
C GLU A 31 31.38 9.41 3.44
N THR A 32 32.05 10.30 4.18
CA THR A 32 32.98 9.89 5.25
C THR A 32 32.25 9.11 6.33
N LYS A 33 31.06 9.57 6.73
CA LYS A 33 30.22 8.86 7.68
C LYS A 33 29.76 7.51 7.14
N LYS A 34 29.36 7.39 5.87
CA LYS A 34 29.03 6.09 5.25
C LYS A 34 30.23 5.15 5.23
N ALA A 35 31.41 5.62 4.85
CA ALA A 35 32.64 4.83 4.83
C ALA A 35 33.02 4.33 6.24
N VAL A 36 32.83 5.19 7.25
CA VAL A 36 33.04 4.85 8.68
C VAL A 36 31.96 3.90 9.20
N ASP A 37 30.69 4.13 8.88
CA ASP A 37 29.54 3.31 9.31
C ASP A 37 29.58 1.91 8.68
N LEU A 38 30.13 1.78 7.47
CA LEU A 38 30.41 0.49 6.82
C LEU A 38 31.58 -0.27 7.47
N GLY A 39 32.42 0.42 8.23
CA GLY A 39 33.38 -0.15 9.19
C GLY A 39 34.53 -0.99 8.60
N TYR A 40 34.78 -0.96 7.30
CA TYR A 40 35.73 -1.88 6.66
C TYR A 40 36.54 -1.25 5.51
N TRP A 41 37.87 -1.34 5.57
CA TRP A 41 38.81 -0.76 4.61
C TRP A 41 39.53 -1.86 3.81
N PRO A 42 39.71 -1.72 2.48
CA PRO A 42 40.45 -2.71 1.68
C PRO A 42 41.90 -2.84 2.15
N LEU A 43 42.30 -4.07 2.53
CA LEU A 43 43.66 -4.40 2.93
C LEU A 43 44.41 -5.07 1.78
N TYR A 44 45.55 -4.47 1.42
CA TYR A 44 46.47 -5.05 0.45
C TYR A 44 47.77 -5.45 1.13
N ARG A 45 48.25 -6.65 0.79
CA ARG A 45 49.55 -7.14 1.25
C ARG A 45 50.57 -7.02 0.14
N TRP A 46 51.71 -6.43 0.48
CA TRP A 46 52.85 -6.36 -0.41
C TRP A 46 53.92 -7.35 0.07
N ASN A 47 54.25 -8.33 -0.78
CA ASN A 47 55.31 -9.29 -0.51
C ASN A 47 56.35 -9.27 -1.64
N PRO A 48 57.48 -8.56 -1.45
CA PRO A 48 58.51 -8.43 -2.48
C PRO A 48 59.20 -9.75 -2.87
N LYS A 49 59.03 -10.83 -2.10
CA LYS A 49 59.59 -12.16 -2.41
C LYS A 49 58.63 -13.06 -3.21
N ALA A 50 57.41 -12.60 -3.48
CA ALA A 50 56.42 -13.39 -4.24
C ALA A 50 56.82 -13.54 -5.72
N GLU A 51 57.55 -12.57 -6.26
CA GLU A 51 58.02 -12.56 -7.64
C GLU A 51 59.01 -13.71 -7.92
N GLU A 52 59.84 -14.08 -6.92
CA GLU A 52 60.75 -15.23 -6.99
C GLU A 52 60.02 -16.58 -7.08
N LYS A 53 58.73 -16.62 -6.70
CA LYS A 53 57.87 -17.81 -6.74
C LYS A 53 56.83 -17.77 -7.87
N GLY A 54 56.84 -16.73 -8.71
CA GLY A 54 55.85 -16.53 -9.77
C GLY A 54 54.45 -16.16 -9.26
N GLU A 55 54.35 -15.62 -8.04
CA GLU A 55 53.10 -15.17 -7.44
C GLU A 55 53.01 -13.63 -7.45
N GLU A 56 51.78 -13.10 -7.42
CA GLU A 56 51.55 -11.65 -7.42
C GLU A 56 52.14 -10.97 -6.18
N THR A 57 52.97 -9.95 -6.41
CA THR A 57 53.67 -9.16 -5.39
C THR A 57 52.73 -8.29 -4.55
N PHE A 58 51.54 -8.00 -5.06
CA PHE A 58 50.50 -7.18 -4.42
C PHE A 58 49.18 -7.95 -4.45
N LYS A 59 48.63 -8.29 -3.28
CA LYS A 59 47.42 -9.13 -3.19
C LYS A 59 46.34 -8.49 -2.31
N LEU A 60 45.10 -8.52 -2.79
CA LEU A 60 43.92 -8.15 -2.00
C LEU A 60 43.54 -9.29 -1.06
N ASP A 61 43.63 -9.03 0.24
CA ASP A 61 43.34 -10.00 1.31
C ASP A 61 41.93 -9.86 1.89
N SER A 62 41.11 -8.93 1.37
CA SER A 62 39.71 -8.75 1.76
C SER A 62 38.82 -9.94 1.31
N GLU A 63 38.50 -10.86 2.22
CA GLU A 63 37.61 -12.01 1.95
C GLU A 63 36.17 -11.60 1.64
N ARG A 64 35.67 -10.51 2.25
CA ARG A 64 34.31 -10.00 2.01
C ARG A 64 34.12 -9.51 0.58
N ILE A 65 35.11 -8.78 0.03
CA ILE A 65 35.09 -8.34 -1.37
C ILE A 65 35.16 -9.55 -2.31
N LYS A 66 35.92 -10.60 -1.98
CA LYS A 66 35.91 -11.85 -2.77
C LYS A 66 34.56 -12.55 -2.75
N HIS A 67 33.84 -12.53 -1.62
CA HIS A 67 32.50 -13.12 -1.53
C HIS A 67 31.45 -12.29 -2.27
N GLU A 68 31.48 -10.96 -2.15
CA GLU A 68 30.61 -10.05 -2.91
C GLU A 68 30.91 -10.13 -4.42
N LEU A 69 32.18 -10.23 -4.81
CA LEU A 69 32.60 -10.46 -6.19
C LEU A 69 32.17 -11.85 -6.67
N GLN A 70 32.23 -12.89 -5.84
CA GLN A 70 31.69 -14.22 -6.17
C GLN A 70 30.16 -14.23 -6.29
N GLN A 71 29.43 -13.47 -5.48
CA GLN A 71 27.99 -13.29 -5.60
C GLN A 71 27.62 -12.49 -6.84
N PHE A 72 28.37 -11.43 -7.14
CA PHE A 72 28.24 -10.64 -8.36
C PHE A 72 28.52 -11.51 -9.60
N LEU A 73 29.63 -12.24 -9.62
CA LEU A 73 29.98 -13.17 -10.70
C LEU A 73 29.01 -14.35 -10.80
N LYS A 74 28.40 -14.82 -9.69
CA LYS A 74 27.31 -15.80 -9.74
C LYS A 74 26.05 -15.23 -10.40
N ARG A 75 25.69 -13.98 -10.09
CA ARG A 75 24.54 -13.26 -10.65
C ARG A 75 24.75 -12.98 -12.14
N ASP A 76 25.97 -12.62 -12.52
CA ASP A 76 26.38 -12.38 -13.90
C ASP A 76 26.49 -13.68 -14.73
N ASN A 77 26.93 -14.79 -14.12
CA ASN A 77 26.95 -16.11 -14.73
C ASN A 77 25.53 -16.69 -14.88
N GLN A 78 24.61 -16.37 -13.95
CA GLN A 78 23.19 -16.73 -14.06
C GLN A 78 22.51 -15.95 -15.19
N LEU A 79 22.83 -14.66 -15.36
CA LEU A 79 22.42 -13.83 -16.49
C LEU A 79 22.98 -14.38 -17.81
N SER A 80 24.27 -14.72 -17.84
CA SER A 80 24.96 -15.31 -19.00
C SER A 80 24.43 -16.68 -19.42
N GLN A 81 24.04 -17.54 -18.47
CA GLN A 81 23.39 -18.82 -18.77
C GLN A 81 21.95 -18.66 -19.27
N LEU A 82 21.24 -17.64 -18.80
CA LEU A 82 19.93 -17.24 -19.32
C LEU A 82 20.05 -16.73 -20.77
N MET A 83 21.09 -15.95 -21.06
CA MET A 83 21.41 -15.41 -22.39
C MET A 83 21.80 -16.49 -23.40
N ARG A 84 22.49 -17.57 -22.97
CA ARG A 84 22.80 -18.72 -23.84
C ARG A 84 21.58 -19.61 -24.15
N ARG A 85 20.55 -19.61 -23.30
CA ARG A 85 19.33 -20.40 -23.52
C ARG A 85 18.30 -19.70 -24.41
N HIS A 86 18.37 -18.37 -24.54
CA HIS A 86 17.38 -17.58 -25.27
C HIS A 86 18.03 -16.49 -26.15
N PRO A 87 18.49 -16.82 -27.37
CA PRO A 87 19.20 -15.90 -28.27
C PRO A 87 18.38 -14.68 -28.72
N GLN A 88 17.05 -14.71 -28.61
CA GLN A 88 16.19 -13.56 -28.95
C GLN A 88 16.35 -12.35 -28.02
N PHE A 89 16.94 -12.49 -26.83
CA PHE A 89 17.21 -11.37 -25.92
C PHE A 89 18.57 -10.71 -26.16
N HIS A 90 19.31 -11.13 -27.19
CA HIS A 90 20.70 -10.73 -27.43
C HIS A 90 20.87 -9.28 -27.91
N ALA A 91 19.82 -8.59 -28.35
CA ALA A 91 19.99 -7.36 -29.11
C ALA A 91 20.33 -6.08 -28.30
N ASN A 92 20.31 -6.08 -26.95
CA ASN A 92 20.39 -4.82 -26.20
C ASN A 92 21.37 -4.74 -25.04
N LEU A 93 22.28 -5.70 -24.84
CA LEU A 93 23.35 -5.54 -23.84
C LEU A 93 24.66 -6.16 -24.34
N SER A 94 25.31 -5.46 -25.27
CA SER A 94 26.75 -5.56 -25.44
C SER A 94 27.33 -4.18 -25.70
N GLU A 95 28.18 -3.77 -24.76
CA GLU A 95 29.16 -2.68 -24.86
C GLU A 95 28.65 -1.24 -24.80
N SER A 96 29.47 -0.42 -24.15
CA SER A 96 29.48 1.04 -24.08
C SER A 96 28.81 1.74 -25.29
N TYR A 97 27.53 2.09 -25.16
CA TYR A 97 26.76 2.76 -26.23
C TYR A 97 25.93 3.95 -25.70
N GLY A 98 26.44 4.65 -24.69
CA GLY A 98 25.77 5.82 -24.09
C GLY A 98 25.66 7.05 -25.01
N THR A 99 26.47 7.15 -26.07
CA THR A 99 26.51 8.34 -26.94
C THR A 99 25.91 8.12 -28.32
N GLU A 100 26.04 6.92 -28.91
CA GLU A 100 25.48 6.65 -30.25
C GLU A 100 24.00 6.26 -30.21
N VAL A 101 23.54 5.49 -29.21
CA VAL A 101 22.11 5.20 -29.04
C VAL A 101 21.32 6.46 -28.72
N ARG A 102 21.89 7.40 -27.92
CA ARG A 102 21.29 8.72 -27.69
C ARG A 102 21.20 9.56 -28.97
N LYS A 103 22.18 9.46 -29.87
CA LYS A 103 22.13 10.13 -31.20
C LYS A 103 21.11 9.48 -32.14
N VAL A 104 21.02 8.15 -32.16
CA VAL A 104 20.07 7.42 -33.00
C VAL A 104 18.64 7.54 -32.48
N GLN A 105 18.43 7.57 -31.16
CA GLN A 105 17.14 7.89 -30.54
C GLN A 105 16.77 9.36 -30.74
N LYS A 106 17.70 10.32 -30.61
CA LYS A 106 17.44 11.72 -30.99
C LYS A 106 17.08 11.84 -32.48
N ARG A 107 17.71 11.07 -33.36
CA ARG A 107 17.45 11.10 -34.80
C ARG A 107 16.13 10.44 -35.16
N LYS A 108 15.81 9.27 -34.61
CA LYS A 108 14.48 8.63 -34.76
C LYS A 108 13.36 9.44 -34.12
N ALA A 109 13.60 10.09 -32.98
CA ALA A 109 12.66 11.01 -32.38
C ALA A 109 12.47 12.26 -33.24
N LYS A 110 13.54 12.77 -33.87
CA LYS A 110 13.48 13.89 -34.81
C LYS A 110 12.78 13.51 -36.13
N ASP A 111 13.02 12.32 -36.66
CA ASP A 111 12.38 11.81 -37.88
C ASP A 111 10.90 11.47 -37.61
N ALA A 112 10.57 10.90 -36.44
CA ALA A 112 9.18 10.70 -36.02
C ALA A 112 8.48 12.02 -35.70
N TYR A 113 9.21 13.02 -35.19
CA TYR A 113 8.75 14.39 -35.00
C TYR A 113 8.53 15.10 -36.35
N GLU A 114 9.37 14.85 -37.37
CA GLU A 114 9.22 15.33 -38.75
C GLU A 114 8.03 14.69 -39.47
N VAL A 115 7.76 13.40 -39.25
CA VAL A 115 6.54 12.73 -39.74
C VAL A 115 5.28 13.23 -38.99
N LEU A 116 5.40 13.62 -37.72
CA LEU A 116 4.35 14.34 -36.97
C LEU A 116 4.19 15.79 -37.44
N LEU A 117 5.25 16.42 -37.96
CA LEU A 117 5.23 17.77 -38.51
C LEU A 117 4.44 17.84 -39.84
N GLU A 118 4.29 16.72 -40.57
CA GLU A 118 3.50 16.65 -41.81
C GLU A 118 1.98 16.85 -41.60
N GLY A 119 1.49 16.92 -40.35
CA GLY A 119 0.10 17.23 -40.01
C GLY A 119 -0.18 18.66 -39.54
N LEU A 120 0.79 19.58 -39.58
CA LEU A 120 0.73 20.85 -38.83
C LEU A 120 0.17 22.04 -39.62
N GLN A 121 -1.03 22.47 -39.25
CA GLN A 121 -1.42 23.88 -39.29
C GLN A 121 -2.01 24.23 -37.92
N GLY A 122 -1.30 25.03 -37.11
CA GLY A 122 -1.72 25.41 -35.75
C GLY A 122 -0.64 26.11 -34.93
N ALA A 123 -1.04 27.01 -34.02
CA ALA A 123 -0.11 27.67 -33.08
C ALA A 123 0.45 26.67 -32.04
N PRO A 124 1.74 26.76 -31.65
CA PRO A 124 2.35 25.86 -30.67
C PRO A 124 1.87 26.16 -29.24
N MET A 125 1.63 25.09 -28.47
CA MET A 125 1.31 25.15 -27.04
C MET A 125 2.04 24.03 -26.29
N THR A 126 2.97 24.39 -25.42
CA THR A 126 3.72 23.44 -24.60
C THR A 126 3.12 23.38 -23.20
N ILE A 127 2.82 22.18 -22.69
CA ILE A 127 2.22 21.97 -21.36
C ILE A 127 3.23 21.25 -20.46
N LEU A 128 3.62 21.90 -19.38
CA LEU A 128 4.59 21.39 -18.40
C LEU A 128 3.90 21.07 -17.08
N PHE A 129 4.14 19.89 -16.52
CA PHE A 129 3.47 19.47 -15.29
C PHE A 129 4.40 18.97 -14.19
N ALA A 130 3.97 19.15 -12.94
CA ALA A 130 4.58 18.52 -11.77
C ALA A 130 3.50 17.88 -10.89
N SER A 131 3.68 16.61 -10.52
CA SER A 131 2.66 15.81 -9.84
C SER A 131 3.24 14.63 -9.06
N ASP A 132 2.92 14.50 -7.77
CA ASP A 132 3.29 13.32 -6.96
C ASP A 132 2.29 12.17 -7.12
N ASN A 133 0.99 12.50 -7.25
CA ASN A 133 -0.11 11.52 -7.28
C ASN A 133 -0.77 11.37 -8.66
N GLY A 134 -0.15 11.89 -9.73
CA GLY A 134 -0.66 11.86 -11.10
C GLY A 134 -1.84 12.78 -11.45
N ASN A 135 -2.43 13.54 -10.51
CA ASN A 135 -3.56 14.43 -10.81
C ASN A 135 -3.19 15.53 -11.82
N ALA A 136 -2.08 16.24 -11.59
CA ALA A 136 -1.63 17.30 -12.49
C ALA A 136 -1.25 16.73 -13.86
N GLU A 137 -0.58 15.57 -13.87
CA GLU A 137 -0.23 14.85 -15.10
C GLU A 137 -1.46 14.49 -15.94
N ASN A 138 -2.49 13.91 -15.32
CA ASN A 138 -3.71 13.54 -16.01
C ASN A 138 -4.45 14.76 -16.56
N LEU A 139 -4.48 15.86 -15.81
CA LEU A 139 -5.09 17.12 -16.23
C LEU A 139 -4.33 17.72 -17.43
N SER A 140 -3.00 17.73 -17.39
CA SER A 140 -2.15 18.21 -18.49
C SER A 140 -2.30 17.39 -19.76
N LYS A 141 -2.37 16.06 -19.65
CA LYS A 141 -2.62 15.18 -20.81
C LYS A 141 -3.99 15.47 -21.43
N ARG A 142 -5.01 15.69 -20.61
CA ARG A 142 -6.37 16.05 -21.07
C ARG A 142 -6.37 17.40 -21.77
N LEU A 143 -5.78 18.42 -21.16
CA LEU A 143 -5.64 19.75 -21.76
C LEU A 143 -4.88 19.70 -23.09
N GLY A 144 -3.80 18.92 -23.16
CA GLY A 144 -3.02 18.71 -24.38
C GLY A 144 -3.83 18.08 -25.50
N ASN A 145 -4.59 17.01 -25.23
CA ASN A 145 -5.47 16.39 -26.21
C ASN A 145 -6.55 17.36 -26.71
N ARG A 146 -7.12 18.17 -25.80
CA ARG A 146 -8.12 19.18 -26.15
C ARG A 146 -7.56 20.31 -27.00
N GLY A 147 -6.32 20.70 -26.79
CA GLY A 147 -5.62 21.63 -27.65
C GLY A 147 -5.40 21.05 -29.05
N LYS A 148 -5.01 19.77 -29.19
CA LYS A 148 -4.89 19.10 -30.50
C LYS A 148 -6.21 19.08 -31.25
N ALA A 149 -7.30 18.72 -30.57
CA ALA A 149 -8.64 18.72 -31.16
C ALA A 149 -9.10 20.11 -31.60
N ARG A 150 -8.57 21.17 -30.98
CA ARG A 150 -8.81 22.58 -31.32
C ARG A 150 -7.82 23.14 -32.36
N GLY A 151 -6.99 22.29 -32.95
CA GLY A 151 -6.03 22.68 -33.99
C GLY A 151 -4.73 23.30 -33.44
N LEU A 152 -4.42 23.17 -32.16
CA LEU A 152 -3.13 23.59 -31.59
C LEU A 152 -2.08 22.48 -31.74
N LYS A 153 -0.83 22.87 -31.95
CA LYS A 153 0.32 21.96 -31.87
C LYS A 153 0.70 21.78 -30.40
N THR A 154 0.17 20.75 -29.75
CA THR A 154 0.41 20.54 -28.31
C THR A 154 1.50 19.53 -27.97
N MET A 155 2.33 19.90 -27.00
CA MET A 155 3.32 19.03 -26.35
C MET A 155 2.98 18.94 -24.85
N VAL A 156 3.15 17.77 -24.24
CA VAL A 156 2.93 17.57 -22.80
C VAL A 156 4.11 16.81 -22.21
N MET A 157 4.75 17.34 -21.17
CA MET A 157 5.84 16.66 -20.47
C MET A 157 5.98 17.11 -19.01
N ALA A 158 6.72 16.34 -18.21
CA ALA A 158 7.01 16.75 -16.84
C ALA A 158 7.95 17.96 -16.84
N MET A 159 7.84 18.82 -15.84
CA MET A 159 8.66 20.03 -15.72
C MET A 159 10.16 19.70 -15.72
N ASP A 160 10.60 18.69 -14.95
CA ASP A 160 12.02 18.29 -14.89
C ASP A 160 12.54 17.60 -16.17
N GLU A 161 11.67 17.27 -17.12
CA GLU A 161 12.06 16.72 -18.43
C GLU A 161 12.26 17.82 -19.48
N TYR A 162 11.81 19.04 -19.21
CA TYR A 162 11.90 20.16 -20.14
C TYR A 162 13.22 20.94 -19.95
N PRO A 163 14.02 21.13 -21.01
CA PRO A 163 15.23 21.95 -20.92
C PRO A 163 14.89 23.42 -20.66
N LEU A 164 15.32 23.97 -19.53
CA LEU A 164 15.03 25.37 -19.14
C LEU A 164 15.47 26.40 -20.19
N GLU A 165 16.58 26.13 -20.87
CA GLU A 165 17.13 26.98 -21.94
C GLU A 165 16.21 27.11 -23.16
N ASP A 166 15.32 26.13 -23.38
CA ASP A 166 14.39 26.15 -24.50
C ASP A 166 13.15 27.02 -24.25
N MET A 167 12.89 27.44 -23.00
CA MET A 167 11.69 28.22 -22.63
C MET A 167 11.58 29.53 -23.42
N ASN A 168 12.71 30.17 -23.72
CA ASN A 168 12.77 31.46 -24.42
C ASN A 168 12.28 31.35 -25.87
N ASN A 169 12.30 30.12 -26.43
CA ASN A 169 11.94 29.83 -27.81
C ASN A 169 10.46 29.41 -27.96
N GLU A 170 9.73 29.24 -26.86
CA GLU A 170 8.32 28.88 -26.88
C GLU A 170 7.42 30.09 -27.12
N GLU A 171 6.31 29.87 -27.81
CA GLU A 171 5.30 30.91 -28.00
C GLU A 171 4.25 30.91 -26.88
N ASN A 172 3.74 29.72 -26.51
CA ASN A 172 2.73 29.55 -25.47
C ASN A 172 3.11 28.37 -24.56
N ILE A 173 3.30 28.64 -23.26
CA ILE A 173 3.57 27.60 -22.25
C ILE A 173 2.47 27.56 -21.18
N VAL A 174 1.93 26.38 -20.89
CA VAL A 174 0.96 26.18 -19.82
C VAL A 174 1.56 25.29 -18.74
N PHE A 175 1.57 25.76 -17.50
CA PHE A 175 2.08 25.02 -16.35
C PHE A 175 0.93 24.48 -15.52
N ILE A 176 0.99 23.19 -15.14
CA ILE A 176 0.04 22.61 -14.19
C ILE A 176 0.84 21.91 -13.08
N THR A 177 0.74 22.41 -11.85
CA THR A 177 1.53 21.85 -10.73
C THR A 177 0.66 21.59 -9.52
N SER A 178 0.85 20.43 -8.89
CA SER A 178 0.26 20.14 -7.58
C SER A 178 1.16 20.60 -6.44
N THR A 179 0.58 20.83 -5.28
CA THR A 179 1.36 21.17 -4.09
C THR A 179 1.84 19.91 -3.36
N ALA A 180 3.14 19.82 -3.07
CA ALA A 180 3.75 18.72 -2.31
C ALA A 180 4.20 19.17 -0.91
N GLY A 181 4.22 18.23 0.04
CA GLY A 181 4.85 18.42 1.36
C GLY A 181 4.38 19.67 2.13
N GLN A 182 5.29 20.62 2.34
CA GLN A 182 5.05 21.93 2.95
C GLN A 182 5.13 23.06 1.90
N GLY A 183 4.30 22.96 0.86
CA GLY A 183 4.23 23.96 -0.21
C GLY A 183 5.37 23.88 -1.21
N GLU A 184 5.98 22.70 -1.35
CA GLU A 184 7.08 22.43 -2.25
C GLU A 184 6.56 21.98 -3.61
N PHE A 185 7.42 22.06 -4.64
CA PHE A 185 7.16 21.41 -5.91
C PHE A 185 7.18 19.89 -5.77
N PRO A 186 6.32 19.17 -6.51
CA PRO A 186 6.37 17.72 -6.65
C PRO A 186 7.71 17.26 -7.18
N GLN A 187 8.07 16.00 -6.91
CA GLN A 187 9.43 15.50 -7.17
C GLN A 187 9.88 15.69 -8.63
N ASN A 188 8.96 15.58 -9.60
CA ASN A 188 9.21 15.74 -11.04
C ASN A 188 9.12 17.19 -11.57
N GLY A 189 9.13 18.18 -10.68
CA GLY A 189 9.25 19.60 -11.04
C GLY A 189 10.16 20.40 -10.10
N ARG A 190 10.87 19.74 -9.18
CA ARG A 190 11.74 20.42 -8.20
C ARG A 190 12.96 21.03 -8.86
N ASN A 191 13.60 20.31 -9.78
CA ASN A 191 14.81 20.78 -10.44
C ASN A 191 14.49 21.94 -11.39
N PHE A 192 13.39 21.83 -12.12
CA PHE A 192 12.84 22.88 -12.96
C PHE A 192 12.56 24.15 -12.14
N TRP A 193 11.88 24.01 -11.01
CA TRP A 193 11.58 25.14 -10.14
C TRP A 193 12.85 25.81 -9.61
N GLU A 194 13.81 25.05 -9.08
CA GLU A 194 15.06 25.63 -8.60
C GLU A 194 15.84 26.34 -9.73
N GLY A 195 15.78 25.82 -10.96
CA GLY A 195 16.34 26.51 -12.12
C GLY A 195 15.63 27.84 -12.46
N VAL A 196 14.30 27.84 -12.55
CA VAL A 196 13.51 29.08 -12.83
C VAL A 196 13.65 30.12 -11.71
N LYS A 197 13.66 29.66 -10.46
CA LYS A 197 13.79 30.51 -9.27
C LYS A 197 15.14 31.22 -9.23
N ASN A 198 16.22 30.51 -9.56
CA ASN A 198 17.59 31.04 -9.48
C ASN A 198 18.09 31.68 -10.78
N SER A 199 17.37 31.53 -11.90
CA SER A 199 17.81 32.10 -13.18
C SER A 199 17.72 33.62 -13.23
N THR A 200 18.81 34.27 -13.62
CA THR A 200 18.86 35.70 -13.99
C THR A 200 18.83 35.94 -15.49
N ASP A 201 19.05 34.87 -16.27
CA ASP A 201 19.36 34.95 -17.71
C ASP A 201 18.18 34.50 -18.58
N LEU A 202 17.07 34.07 -17.97
CA LEU A 202 15.85 33.67 -18.65
C LEU A 202 15.02 34.91 -19.01
N ASP A 203 15.00 35.28 -20.29
CA ASP A 203 14.14 36.36 -20.80
C ASP A 203 12.90 35.76 -21.46
N LEU A 204 11.74 35.96 -20.82
CA LEU A 204 10.46 35.44 -21.27
C LEU A 204 9.57 36.51 -21.93
N ALA A 205 10.12 37.67 -22.31
CA ALA A 205 9.34 38.80 -22.87
C ALA A 205 8.46 38.46 -24.09
N THR A 206 8.84 37.44 -24.86
CA THR A 206 8.12 36.94 -26.04
C THR A 206 7.22 35.75 -25.76
N VAL A 207 7.30 35.17 -24.57
CA VAL A 207 6.61 33.92 -24.18
C VAL A 207 5.29 34.26 -23.52
N ASN A 208 4.19 33.73 -24.07
CA ASN A 208 2.91 33.75 -23.38
C ASN A 208 2.82 32.56 -22.44
N PHE A 209 2.27 32.74 -21.23
CA PHE A 209 2.14 31.63 -20.29
C PHE A 209 0.82 31.61 -19.51
N SER A 210 0.48 30.44 -18.98
CA SER A 210 -0.58 30.31 -17.99
C SER A 210 -0.19 29.27 -16.93
N VAL A 211 -0.72 29.40 -15.71
CA VAL A 211 -0.47 28.45 -14.62
C VAL A 211 -1.78 28.01 -14.00
N PHE A 212 -1.98 26.71 -13.85
CA PHE A 212 -3.04 26.11 -13.03
C PHE A 212 -2.41 25.40 -11.84
N ALA A 213 -2.77 25.84 -10.63
CA ALA A 213 -2.25 25.32 -9.38
C ALA A 213 -3.28 24.36 -8.75
N LEU A 214 -2.82 23.16 -8.40
CA LEU A 214 -3.61 22.16 -7.68
C LEU A 214 -3.17 22.11 -6.22
N GLY A 215 -4.15 22.11 -5.32
CA GLY A 215 -3.87 22.13 -3.89
C GLY A 215 -5.15 22.02 -3.08
N ASP A 216 -4.96 22.04 -1.77
CA ASP A 216 -6.02 21.86 -0.79
C ASP A 216 -5.87 22.98 0.25
N SER A 217 -6.87 23.87 0.31
CA SER A 217 -6.84 25.04 1.19
C SER A 217 -6.82 24.69 2.69
N HIS A 218 -7.17 23.44 3.03
CA HIS A 218 -7.20 22.91 4.38
C HIS A 218 -6.07 21.89 4.61
N TYR A 219 -5.10 21.79 3.69
CA TYR A 219 -4.09 20.73 3.78
C TYR A 219 -3.21 20.83 5.04
N TRP A 220 -2.99 22.06 5.50
CA TRP A 220 -2.27 22.36 6.72
C TRP A 220 -3.24 22.85 7.79
N PRO A 221 -3.15 22.31 9.02
CA PRO A 221 -4.09 22.63 10.08
C PRO A 221 -3.86 24.02 10.71
N ARG A 222 -2.67 24.61 10.53
CA ARG A 222 -2.30 25.88 11.17
C ARG A 222 -2.68 27.07 10.28
N LYS A 223 -3.16 28.16 10.88
CA LYS A 223 -3.58 29.37 10.13
C LYS A 223 -2.40 29.99 9.39
N GLU A 224 -1.22 29.99 10.00
CA GLU A 224 0.04 30.46 9.42
C GLU A 224 0.45 29.64 8.19
N ASP A 225 0.08 28.36 8.10
CA ASP A 225 0.44 27.46 7.01
C ASP A 225 -0.48 27.61 5.77
N LYS A 226 -1.55 28.43 5.84
CA LYS A 226 -2.44 28.70 4.70
C LYS A 226 -1.70 29.23 3.48
N HIS A 227 -0.55 29.86 3.68
CA HIS A 227 0.29 30.36 2.58
C HIS A 227 0.84 29.23 1.69
N TYR A 228 0.86 27.98 2.14
CA TYR A 228 1.26 26.83 1.34
C TYR A 228 0.19 26.39 0.32
N TYR A 229 -1.07 26.82 0.47
CA TYR A 229 -2.14 26.49 -0.48
C TYR A 229 -1.82 27.00 -1.89
N ASN A 230 -1.76 26.08 -2.87
CA ASN A 230 -1.41 26.35 -4.26
C ASN A 230 -0.05 27.04 -4.45
N LYS A 231 0.83 26.95 -3.43
CA LYS A 231 2.06 27.73 -3.38
C LYS A 231 2.99 27.49 -4.58
N PRO A 232 3.29 26.25 -5.01
CA PRO A 232 4.13 26.03 -6.20
C PRO A 232 3.62 26.75 -7.45
N GLY A 233 2.32 26.71 -7.72
CA GLY A 233 1.73 27.39 -8.87
C GLY A 233 1.74 28.91 -8.72
N LYS A 234 1.45 29.43 -7.51
CA LYS A 234 1.51 30.86 -7.21
C LYS A 234 2.93 31.42 -7.33
N ASP A 235 3.90 30.74 -6.74
CA ASP A 235 5.31 31.11 -6.76
C ASP A 235 5.85 31.06 -8.20
N LEU A 236 5.49 30.03 -8.97
CA LEU A 236 5.83 29.94 -10.39
C LEU A 236 5.26 31.10 -11.18
N PHE A 237 3.96 31.36 -11.04
CA PHE A 237 3.27 32.42 -11.76
C PHE A 237 3.92 33.78 -11.48
N ALA A 238 4.16 34.11 -10.20
CA ALA A 238 4.82 35.35 -9.80
C ALA A 238 6.25 35.46 -10.37
N ARG A 239 7.01 34.36 -10.39
CA ARG A 239 8.35 34.34 -10.94
C ARG A 239 8.36 34.54 -12.46
N LEU A 240 7.46 33.90 -13.19
CA LEU A 240 7.34 34.04 -14.65
C LEU A 240 6.98 35.47 -15.07
N ILE A 241 6.11 36.16 -14.32
CA ILE A 241 5.87 37.60 -14.52
C ILE A 241 7.15 38.42 -14.32
N THR A 242 7.91 38.12 -13.27
CA THR A 242 9.17 38.83 -12.97
C THR A 242 10.22 38.66 -14.06
N LEU A 243 10.21 37.51 -14.75
CA LEU A 243 11.09 37.18 -15.87
C LEU A 243 10.58 37.72 -17.23
N GLY A 244 9.53 38.55 -17.24
CA GLY A 244 9.00 39.21 -18.44
C GLY A 244 7.91 38.45 -19.19
N GLY A 245 7.52 37.26 -18.72
CA GLY A 245 6.47 36.45 -19.36
C GLY A 245 5.12 37.16 -19.44
N LYS A 246 4.35 36.91 -20.50
CA LYS A 246 3.01 37.47 -20.69
C LYS A 246 1.95 36.46 -20.25
N SER A 247 1.26 36.75 -19.16
CA SER A 247 0.16 35.90 -18.69
C SER A 247 -1.01 35.94 -19.68
N LEU A 248 -1.43 34.76 -20.17
CA LEU A 248 -2.62 34.56 -21.01
C LEU A 248 -3.90 34.72 -20.19
N VAL A 249 -3.90 34.14 -18.99
CA VAL A 249 -4.97 34.22 -17.99
C VAL A 249 -4.37 34.22 -16.59
N GLU A 250 -5.11 34.73 -15.62
CA GLU A 250 -4.71 34.67 -14.21
C GLU A 250 -4.45 33.23 -13.75
N CYS A 251 -3.63 33.09 -12.70
CA CYS A 251 -3.31 31.79 -12.14
C CYS A 251 -4.60 31.09 -11.66
N GLY A 252 -4.95 29.98 -12.30
CA GLY A 252 -6.10 29.18 -11.89
C GLY A 252 -5.80 28.43 -10.61
N LEU A 253 -6.73 28.45 -9.66
CA LEU A 253 -6.57 27.83 -8.36
C LEU A 253 -7.60 26.71 -8.21
N GLY A 254 -7.15 25.46 -8.27
CA GLY A 254 -7.95 24.30 -7.89
C GLY A 254 -7.91 24.09 -6.38
N ASP A 255 -9.06 23.85 -5.77
CA ASP A 255 -9.18 23.48 -4.35
C ASP A 255 -9.87 22.13 -4.18
N ASP A 256 -9.17 21.15 -3.60
CA ASP A 256 -9.75 19.84 -3.27
C ASP A 256 -10.91 19.90 -2.24
N GLN A 257 -11.13 21.06 -1.61
CA GLN A 257 -12.22 21.29 -0.65
C GLN A 257 -13.55 21.69 -1.28
N ASP A 258 -13.53 22.12 -2.55
CA ASP A 258 -14.75 22.48 -3.27
C ASP A 258 -15.67 21.25 -3.46
N PRO A 259 -16.99 21.45 -3.69
CA PRO A 259 -17.93 20.35 -3.93
C PRO A 259 -17.49 19.39 -5.03
N ASP A 260 -16.92 19.93 -6.10
CA ASP A 260 -16.38 19.19 -7.23
C ASP A 260 -14.84 19.14 -7.23
N GLY A 261 -14.19 19.53 -6.13
CA GLY A 261 -12.73 19.61 -6.01
C GLY A 261 -12.10 20.64 -6.95
N TYR A 262 -10.86 20.37 -7.40
CA TYR A 262 -10.12 21.26 -8.31
C TYR A 262 -10.86 21.57 -9.62
N GLN A 263 -11.84 20.75 -10.00
CA GLN A 263 -12.64 20.91 -11.19
C GLN A 263 -13.43 22.22 -11.17
N THR A 264 -13.80 22.74 -10.00
CA THR A 264 -14.50 24.03 -9.86
C THR A 264 -13.65 25.16 -10.45
N GLY A 265 -12.41 25.32 -9.95
CA GLY A 265 -11.47 26.31 -10.47
C GLY A 265 -11.02 26.01 -11.91
N TYR A 266 -10.87 24.74 -12.28
CA TYR A 266 -10.46 24.36 -13.63
C TYR A 266 -11.54 24.67 -14.68
N ALA A 267 -12.81 24.43 -14.36
CA ALA A 267 -13.95 24.71 -15.24
C ALA A 267 -14.11 26.21 -15.53
N GLU A 268 -13.64 27.08 -14.62
CA GLU A 268 -13.58 28.52 -14.86
C GLU A 268 -12.33 28.93 -15.65
N TRP A 269 -11.17 28.35 -15.33
CA TRP A 269 -9.89 28.73 -15.92
C TRP A 269 -9.72 28.28 -17.37
N GLU A 270 -10.12 27.04 -17.69
CA GLU A 270 -9.86 26.42 -18.98
C GLU A 270 -10.59 27.13 -20.16
N PRO A 271 -11.87 27.53 -20.06
CA PRO A 271 -12.51 28.30 -21.12
C PRO A 271 -11.80 29.63 -21.41
N LYS A 272 -11.35 30.34 -20.37
CA LYS A 272 -10.60 31.59 -20.51
C LYS A 272 -9.26 31.37 -21.22
N LEU A 273 -8.59 30.25 -20.93
CA LEU A 273 -7.36 29.87 -21.64
C LEU A 273 -7.62 29.66 -23.15
N TRP A 274 -8.70 28.98 -23.52
CA TRP A 274 -9.05 28.77 -24.93
C TRP A 274 -9.41 30.06 -25.66
N GLU A 275 -10.05 31.01 -24.98
CA GLU A 275 -10.33 32.34 -25.50
C GLU A 275 -9.04 33.12 -25.75
N ALA A 276 -8.11 33.13 -24.78
CA ALA A 276 -6.81 33.79 -24.91
C ALA A 276 -5.94 33.19 -26.03
N LEU A 277 -6.05 31.88 -26.29
CA LEU A 277 -5.37 31.18 -27.38
C LEU A 277 -6.09 31.31 -28.74
N GLY A 278 -7.24 31.98 -28.80
CA GLY A 278 -8.00 32.20 -30.05
C GLY A 278 -8.70 30.94 -30.59
N VAL A 279 -8.91 29.91 -29.76
CA VAL A 279 -9.46 28.60 -30.18
C VAL A 279 -10.74 28.21 -29.42
N ALA A 280 -11.45 29.19 -28.87
CA ALA A 280 -12.69 28.95 -28.12
C ALA A 280 -13.88 28.50 -28.99
N ASN A 281 -13.99 29.00 -30.23
CA ASN A 281 -15.17 28.84 -31.09
C ASN A 281 -14.97 27.79 -32.21
N VAL A 282 -14.39 26.62 -31.89
CA VAL A 282 -14.22 25.53 -32.86
C VAL A 282 -15.51 24.70 -32.92
N GLU A 283 -16.25 24.79 -34.02
CA GLU A 283 -17.47 23.98 -34.25
C GLU A 283 -17.12 22.49 -34.52
N GLY A 284 -17.98 21.58 -34.07
CA GLY A 284 -17.83 20.14 -34.34
C GLY A 284 -16.81 19.41 -33.47
N LEU A 285 -16.36 20.01 -32.37
CA LEU A 285 -15.58 19.30 -31.35
C LEU A 285 -16.43 18.13 -30.82
N PRO A 286 -15.92 16.88 -30.85
CA PRO A 286 -16.61 15.76 -30.22
C PRO A 286 -16.81 16.08 -28.74
N GLU A 287 -18.03 15.93 -28.22
CA GLU A 287 -18.22 15.89 -26.76
C GLU A 287 -17.39 14.72 -26.24
N GLU A 288 -16.43 15.01 -25.35
CA GLU A 288 -15.62 13.98 -24.73
C GLU A 288 -16.55 13.16 -23.81
N PRO A 289 -16.66 11.84 -24.01
CA PRO A 289 -17.43 11.02 -23.11
C PRO A 289 -16.85 11.19 -21.70
N PRO A 290 -17.71 11.25 -20.66
CA PRO A 290 -17.23 11.40 -19.29
C PRO A 290 -16.21 10.30 -18.95
N PRO A 291 -15.20 10.59 -18.11
CA PRO A 291 -14.21 9.59 -17.74
C PRO A 291 -14.91 8.36 -17.17
N LEU A 292 -14.52 7.19 -17.66
CA LEU A 292 -15.07 5.91 -17.23
C LEU A 292 -14.97 5.77 -15.71
N THR A 293 -16.12 5.68 -15.06
CA THR A 293 -16.19 5.42 -13.63
C THR A 293 -15.94 3.94 -13.35
N ASN A 294 -15.69 3.61 -12.08
CA ASN A 294 -15.63 2.21 -11.66
C ASN A 294 -16.95 1.47 -11.91
N GLU A 295 -18.09 2.15 -11.89
CA GLU A 295 -19.38 1.53 -12.23
C GLU A 295 -19.46 1.23 -13.72
N ASP A 296 -19.05 2.16 -14.58
CA ASP A 296 -19.03 1.96 -16.04
C ASP A 296 -18.12 0.80 -16.43
N ILE A 297 -16.93 0.71 -15.81
CA ILE A 297 -15.99 -0.40 -16.01
C ILE A 297 -16.63 -1.73 -15.61
N LYS A 298 -17.35 -1.80 -14.47
CA LYS A 298 -18.04 -3.04 -14.05
C LYS A 298 -19.16 -3.41 -15.03
N ILE A 299 -19.99 -2.46 -15.42
CA ILE A 299 -21.10 -2.68 -16.37
C ILE A 299 -20.57 -3.17 -17.72
N GLY A 300 -19.53 -2.53 -18.25
CA GLY A 300 -18.90 -2.88 -19.52
C GLY A 300 -18.00 -4.12 -19.49
N SER A 301 -17.78 -4.73 -18.32
CA SER A 301 -16.81 -5.83 -18.18
C SER A 301 -17.33 -7.22 -18.53
N ASN A 302 -18.64 -7.38 -18.80
CA ASN A 302 -19.27 -8.70 -18.92
C ASN A 302 -18.94 -9.60 -17.71
N PHE A 303 -19.38 -9.17 -16.52
CA PHE A 303 -19.12 -9.84 -15.25
C PHE A 303 -17.63 -10.07 -14.99
N LEU A 304 -16.88 -8.97 -15.01
CA LEU A 304 -15.47 -8.87 -14.62
C LEU A 304 -14.47 -9.49 -15.60
N ARG A 305 -14.89 -9.94 -16.79
CA ARG A 305 -13.96 -10.42 -17.83
C ARG A 305 -13.08 -9.31 -18.38
N GLY A 306 -13.72 -8.20 -18.75
CA GLY A 306 -13.07 -7.06 -19.40
C GLY A 306 -12.23 -7.51 -20.59
N THR A 307 -11.03 -6.94 -20.69
CA THR A 307 -10.02 -7.32 -21.68
C THR A 307 -8.84 -8.05 -21.04
N ILE A 308 -9.06 -8.64 -19.84
CA ILE A 308 -7.98 -9.23 -19.03
C ILE A 308 -7.26 -10.33 -19.81
N ALA A 309 -8.00 -11.23 -20.46
CA ALA A 309 -7.41 -12.35 -21.18
C ALA A 309 -6.51 -11.89 -22.34
N GLU A 310 -6.96 -10.91 -23.14
CA GLU A 310 -6.15 -10.31 -24.20
C GLU A 310 -4.95 -9.56 -23.62
N GLY A 311 -5.20 -8.76 -22.58
CA GLY A 311 -4.19 -7.98 -21.89
C GLY A 311 -3.08 -8.83 -21.29
N LEU A 312 -3.34 -10.07 -20.86
CA LEU A 312 -2.32 -10.98 -20.35
C LEU A 312 -1.38 -11.55 -21.42
N VAL A 313 -1.84 -11.62 -22.68
CA VAL A 313 -1.06 -12.13 -23.82
C VAL A 313 -0.20 -11.04 -24.45
N ASP A 314 -0.55 -9.76 -24.24
CA ASP A 314 0.24 -8.63 -24.72
C ASP A 314 1.59 -8.52 -23.98
N GLU A 315 2.69 -8.82 -24.68
CA GLU A 315 4.06 -8.74 -24.15
C GLU A 315 4.73 -7.38 -24.39
N SER A 316 4.03 -6.40 -24.98
CA SER A 316 4.61 -5.08 -25.26
C SER A 316 4.89 -4.25 -23.99
N THR A 317 4.26 -4.59 -22.88
CA THR A 317 4.43 -3.97 -21.57
C THR A 317 4.23 -4.98 -20.44
N GLY A 318 4.94 -4.79 -19.32
CA GLY A 318 4.69 -5.51 -18.07
C GLY A 318 3.36 -5.17 -17.40
N ALA A 319 2.65 -4.12 -17.85
CA ALA A 319 1.38 -3.67 -17.30
C ALA A 319 0.14 -4.35 -17.91
N ILE A 320 -1.03 -4.04 -17.35
CA ILE A 320 -2.35 -4.29 -17.94
C ILE A 320 -3.13 -2.97 -18.02
N SER A 321 -4.18 -2.94 -18.84
CA SER A 321 -4.98 -1.72 -19.08
C SER A 321 -5.56 -1.15 -17.78
N ALA A 322 -5.81 0.17 -17.74
CA ALA A 322 -6.35 0.83 -16.54
C ALA A 322 -7.71 0.24 -16.07
N SER A 323 -8.56 -0.14 -17.03
CA SER A 323 -9.82 -0.83 -16.75
C SER A 323 -9.58 -2.22 -16.16
N ASP A 324 -8.67 -3.00 -16.74
CA ASP A 324 -8.32 -4.33 -16.23
C ASP A 324 -7.63 -4.27 -14.87
N GLN A 325 -6.87 -3.21 -14.56
CA GLN A 325 -6.34 -2.98 -13.22
C GLN A 325 -7.47 -2.84 -12.17
N GLN A 326 -8.65 -2.34 -12.54
CA GLN A 326 -9.80 -2.31 -11.64
C GLN A 326 -10.47 -3.69 -11.54
N LEU A 327 -10.61 -4.41 -12.66
CA LEU A 327 -11.30 -5.70 -12.72
C LEU A 327 -10.49 -6.85 -12.09
N THR A 328 -9.17 -6.88 -12.30
CA THR A 328 -8.26 -7.86 -11.68
C THR A 328 -8.28 -7.81 -10.16
N LYS A 329 -8.67 -6.68 -9.55
CA LYS A 329 -8.93 -6.62 -8.10
C LYS A 329 -10.03 -7.57 -7.66
N PHE A 330 -11.06 -7.84 -8.46
CA PHE A 330 -12.10 -8.81 -8.08
C PHE A 330 -11.57 -10.26 -8.12
N HIS A 331 -10.49 -10.49 -8.88
CA HIS A 331 -9.75 -11.74 -8.97
C HIS A 331 -8.60 -11.82 -7.95
N GLY A 332 -8.57 -10.91 -6.97
CA GLY A 332 -7.55 -10.92 -5.91
C GLY A 332 -6.19 -10.36 -6.31
N ILE A 333 -6.08 -9.71 -7.46
CA ILE A 333 -4.82 -9.20 -8.03
C ILE A 333 -4.76 -7.67 -7.93
N TYR A 334 -3.60 -7.13 -7.59
CA TYR A 334 -3.26 -5.72 -7.81
C TYR A 334 -2.02 -5.63 -8.69
N MET A 335 -2.11 -4.84 -9.76
CA MET A 335 -0.90 -4.36 -10.43
C MET A 335 -0.18 -3.38 -9.48
N GLN A 336 1.13 -3.54 -9.40
CA GLN A 336 2.05 -2.75 -8.60
C GLN A 336 3.29 -2.48 -9.45
N ASP A 337 4.18 -1.65 -8.92
CA ASP A 337 5.52 -1.48 -9.43
C ASP A 337 6.47 -1.28 -8.25
N ASP A 338 7.76 -1.52 -8.49
CA ASP A 338 8.78 -1.18 -7.51
C ASP A 338 9.06 0.32 -7.54
N ARG A 339 8.54 1.03 -6.53
CA ARG A 339 8.69 2.47 -6.42
C ARG A 339 10.10 2.92 -6.04
N ASP A 340 10.94 2.03 -5.52
CA ASP A 340 12.35 2.36 -5.24
C ASP A 340 13.16 2.44 -6.54
N LEU A 341 12.77 1.67 -7.58
CA LEU A 341 13.44 1.64 -8.90
C LEU A 341 12.80 2.56 -9.94
N ARG A 342 11.65 3.17 -9.63
CA ARG A 342 10.83 3.89 -10.61
C ARG A 342 11.60 5.04 -11.27
N ASP A 343 12.25 5.89 -10.47
CA ASP A 343 12.95 7.07 -10.98
C ASP A 343 14.19 6.69 -11.80
N GLU A 344 14.94 5.67 -11.36
CA GLU A 344 16.09 5.13 -12.11
C GLU A 344 15.66 4.56 -13.47
N ARG A 345 14.60 3.74 -13.49
CA ARG A 345 14.08 3.14 -14.73
C ARG A 345 13.54 4.20 -15.69
N LYS A 346 12.84 5.19 -15.15
CA LYS A 346 12.36 6.34 -15.93
C LYS A 346 13.53 7.09 -16.57
N ALA A 347 14.61 7.34 -15.84
CA ALA A 347 15.82 7.98 -16.39
C ALA A 347 16.50 7.15 -17.50
N GLN A 348 16.33 5.82 -17.49
CA GLN A 348 16.80 4.90 -18.53
C GLN A 348 15.83 4.77 -19.72
N GLY A 349 14.68 5.46 -19.70
CA GLY A 349 13.63 5.33 -20.71
C GLY A 349 12.89 3.99 -20.66
N LEU A 350 12.97 3.29 -19.52
CA LEU A 350 12.29 2.03 -19.28
C LEU A 350 10.94 2.27 -18.58
N GLU A 351 9.98 1.40 -18.84
CA GLU A 351 8.74 1.37 -18.06
C GLU A 351 9.02 1.04 -16.57
N PRO A 352 8.13 1.42 -15.64
CA PRO A 352 8.22 0.98 -14.25
C PRO A 352 8.42 -0.54 -14.14
N ALA A 353 9.08 -0.99 -13.08
CA ALA A 353 9.26 -2.42 -12.81
C ALA A 353 7.93 -3.04 -12.36
N TYR A 354 7.01 -3.23 -13.32
CA TYR A 354 5.68 -3.74 -13.05
C TYR A 354 5.73 -5.15 -12.48
N SER A 355 4.93 -5.35 -11.46
CA SER A 355 4.67 -6.65 -10.86
C SER A 355 3.24 -6.68 -10.34
N PHE A 356 2.85 -7.82 -9.79
CA PHE A 356 1.51 -8.03 -9.30
C PHE A 356 1.57 -8.61 -7.90
N MET A 357 0.65 -8.13 -7.05
CA MET A 357 0.34 -8.77 -5.79
C MET A 357 -0.90 -9.63 -5.94
N ILE A 358 -0.82 -10.87 -5.46
CA ILE A 358 -1.96 -11.77 -5.34
C ILE A 358 -2.30 -11.93 -3.86
N ARG A 359 -3.60 -11.84 -3.54
CA ARG A 359 -4.13 -12.09 -2.20
C ARG A 359 -5.08 -13.29 -2.20
N CYS A 360 -4.94 -14.17 -1.23
CA CYS A 360 -5.85 -15.31 -1.04
C CYS A 360 -7.12 -14.92 -0.26
N ARG A 361 -8.18 -15.70 -0.45
CA ARG A 361 -9.34 -15.80 0.43
C ARG A 361 -9.14 -17.03 1.32
N LEU A 362 -9.15 -16.82 2.62
CA LEU A 362 -8.85 -17.82 3.64
C LEU A 362 -9.68 -17.53 4.90
N PRO A 363 -10.95 -17.96 4.97
CA PRO A 363 -11.85 -17.62 6.08
C PRO A 363 -11.25 -18.07 7.42
N GLY A 364 -11.17 -17.13 8.37
CA GLY A 364 -10.54 -17.31 9.69
C GLY A 364 -9.02 -17.54 9.69
N GLY A 365 -8.34 -17.47 8.55
CA GLY A 365 -6.89 -17.63 8.48
C GLY A 365 -6.35 -19.03 8.70
N VAL A 366 -7.20 -20.06 8.62
CA VAL A 366 -6.80 -21.45 8.87
C VAL A 366 -6.26 -22.08 7.59
N ALA A 367 -5.00 -22.51 7.61
CA ALA A 367 -4.33 -23.20 6.51
C ALA A 367 -3.74 -24.54 6.96
N THR A 368 -3.86 -25.58 6.14
CA THR A 368 -3.20 -26.85 6.42
C THR A 368 -1.69 -26.77 6.16
N PRO A 369 -0.87 -27.67 6.75
CA PRO A 369 0.56 -27.72 6.48
C PRO A 369 0.88 -27.94 4.99
N THR A 370 0.09 -28.75 4.28
CA THR A 370 0.21 -28.93 2.83
C THR A 370 -0.04 -27.62 2.07
N GLN A 371 -1.10 -26.90 2.43
CA GLN A 371 -1.39 -25.60 1.83
C GLN A 371 -0.28 -24.58 2.11
N TRP A 372 0.27 -24.57 3.33
CA TRP A 372 1.43 -23.73 3.66
C TRP A 372 2.61 -24.02 2.73
N GLY A 373 2.98 -25.29 2.56
CA GLY A 373 4.06 -25.68 1.64
C GLY A 373 3.79 -25.28 0.19
N GLN A 374 2.53 -25.32 -0.26
CA GLN A 374 2.14 -24.85 -1.59
C GLN A 374 2.24 -23.32 -1.72
N MET A 375 1.82 -22.56 -0.69
CA MET A 375 1.96 -21.09 -0.67
C MET A 375 3.43 -20.65 -0.63
N ASP A 376 4.26 -21.36 0.14
CA ASP A 376 5.72 -21.17 0.16
C ASP A 376 6.32 -21.36 -1.24
N ALA A 377 5.94 -22.43 -1.94
CA ALA A 377 6.40 -22.71 -3.29
C ALA A 377 5.98 -21.60 -4.28
N ILE A 378 4.74 -21.09 -4.19
CA ILE A 378 4.26 -19.99 -5.02
C ILE A 378 5.09 -18.72 -4.77
N SER A 379 5.30 -18.36 -3.51
CA SER A 379 6.12 -17.19 -3.17
C SER A 379 7.55 -17.29 -3.70
N THR A 380 8.14 -18.49 -3.64
CA THR A 380 9.53 -18.75 -4.03
C THR A 380 9.71 -18.82 -5.55
N GLN A 381 8.83 -19.52 -6.25
CA GLN A 381 9.00 -19.79 -7.68
C GLN A 381 8.42 -18.66 -8.55
N LEU A 382 7.36 -18.02 -8.07
CA LEU A 382 6.55 -17.11 -8.87
C LEU A 382 6.53 -15.67 -8.37
N GLY A 383 6.76 -15.45 -7.07
CA GLY A 383 6.85 -14.12 -6.46
C GLY A 383 8.28 -13.67 -6.16
N ASN A 384 8.42 -12.82 -5.15
CA ASN A 384 9.69 -12.25 -4.68
C ASN A 384 10.32 -13.03 -3.51
N GLU A 385 10.03 -14.32 -3.39
CA GLU A 385 10.53 -15.19 -2.33
C GLU A 385 10.07 -14.85 -0.90
N THR A 386 9.12 -13.94 -0.73
CA THR A 386 8.54 -13.62 0.59
C THR A 386 7.03 -13.88 0.60
N MET A 387 6.49 -14.17 1.79
CA MET A 387 5.04 -14.13 2.03
C MET A 387 4.70 -13.03 3.01
N LYS A 388 3.54 -12.41 2.84
CA LYS A 388 3.02 -11.41 3.79
C LYS A 388 1.72 -11.91 4.43
N LEU A 389 1.76 -12.14 5.74
CA LEU A 389 0.57 -12.34 6.56
C LEU A 389 -0.10 -10.99 6.78
N THR A 390 -1.43 -10.94 6.66
CA THR A 390 -2.15 -9.67 6.60
C THR A 390 -3.00 -9.42 7.84
N THR A 391 -3.37 -8.15 8.06
CA THR A 391 -4.36 -7.72 9.06
C THR A 391 -5.76 -8.30 8.85
N ARG A 392 -5.96 -9.15 7.85
CA ARG A 392 -7.20 -9.88 7.56
C ARG A 392 -6.99 -11.39 7.42
N GLN A 393 -5.98 -11.95 8.10
CA GLN A 393 -5.80 -13.39 8.23
C GLN A 393 -5.68 -14.12 6.89
N THR A 394 -4.84 -13.60 6.00
CA THR A 394 -4.59 -14.21 4.69
C THR A 394 -3.17 -13.91 4.20
N PHE A 395 -2.75 -14.61 3.17
CA PHE A 395 -1.47 -14.43 2.46
C PHE A 395 -1.56 -13.33 1.39
N GLN A 396 -0.46 -12.62 1.21
CA GLN A 396 -0.13 -11.89 -0.02
C GLN A 396 1.20 -12.36 -0.57
N PHE A 397 1.25 -12.49 -1.89
CA PHE A 397 2.46 -12.74 -2.67
C PHE A 397 2.76 -11.50 -3.50
N HIS A 398 3.96 -10.93 -3.36
CA HIS A 398 4.38 -9.76 -4.11
C HIS A 398 5.40 -10.14 -5.19
N GLY A 399 5.65 -9.25 -6.15
CA GLY A 399 6.67 -9.43 -7.18
C GLY A 399 6.34 -10.46 -8.26
N ILE A 400 5.07 -10.87 -8.39
CA ILE A 400 4.66 -11.79 -9.45
C ILE A 400 4.63 -11.02 -10.76
N VAL A 401 5.48 -11.36 -11.72
CA VAL A 401 5.47 -10.71 -13.04
C VAL A 401 4.28 -11.19 -13.89
N LYS A 402 3.87 -10.39 -14.88
CA LYS A 402 2.69 -10.62 -15.72
C LYS A 402 2.55 -12.06 -16.24
N GLY A 403 3.60 -12.59 -16.88
CA GLY A 403 3.61 -13.95 -17.42
C GLY A 403 3.51 -15.08 -16.38
N LYS A 404 3.71 -14.77 -15.08
CA LYS A 404 3.60 -15.73 -13.97
C LYS A 404 2.27 -15.65 -13.22
N LEU A 405 1.39 -14.70 -13.56
CA LEU A 405 0.08 -14.55 -12.92
C LEU A 405 -0.78 -15.82 -13.05
N LYS A 406 -0.98 -16.30 -14.28
CA LYS A 406 -1.83 -17.48 -14.53
C LYS A 406 -1.29 -18.74 -13.83
N PRO A 407 0.01 -19.10 -13.93
CA PRO A 407 0.59 -20.18 -13.14
C PRO A 407 0.39 -20.03 -11.62
N ALA A 408 0.53 -18.81 -11.07
CA ALA A 408 0.34 -18.57 -9.64
C ALA A 408 -1.11 -18.81 -9.22
N MET A 409 -2.07 -18.30 -9.99
CA MET A 409 -3.50 -18.48 -9.75
C MET A 409 -3.91 -19.96 -9.82
N GLN A 410 -3.38 -20.71 -10.80
CA GLN A 410 -3.57 -22.15 -10.89
C GLN A 410 -2.93 -22.90 -9.71
N GLY A 411 -1.75 -22.47 -9.25
CA GLY A 411 -1.10 -23.01 -8.06
C GLY A 411 -1.94 -22.84 -6.80
N ILE A 412 -2.51 -21.64 -6.59
CA ILE A 412 -3.42 -21.37 -5.46
C ILE A 412 -4.68 -22.24 -5.55
N ASN A 413 -5.27 -22.35 -6.74
CA ASN A 413 -6.45 -23.18 -6.95
C ASN A 413 -6.18 -24.68 -6.70
N LYS A 414 -5.03 -25.21 -7.15
CA LYS A 414 -4.59 -26.58 -6.87
C LYS A 414 -4.37 -26.85 -5.38
N ALA A 415 -4.13 -25.82 -4.58
CA ALA A 415 -4.06 -25.89 -3.12
C ALA A 415 -5.44 -25.88 -2.43
N LEU A 416 -6.53 -25.93 -3.19
CA LEU A 416 -7.91 -25.77 -2.70
C LEU A 416 -8.12 -24.42 -1.97
N MET A 417 -7.34 -23.41 -2.35
CA MET A 417 -7.53 -22.01 -1.98
C MET A 417 -8.03 -21.22 -3.18
N THR A 418 -8.57 -20.03 -2.96
CA THR A 418 -9.03 -19.15 -4.03
C THR A 418 -8.60 -17.71 -3.77
N THR A 419 -8.56 -16.90 -4.82
CA THR A 419 -8.32 -15.45 -4.74
C THR A 419 -9.57 -14.64 -5.13
N ILE A 420 -10.64 -15.33 -5.52
CA ILE A 420 -11.95 -14.73 -5.82
C ILE A 420 -12.39 -13.86 -4.65
N ALA A 421 -12.75 -12.61 -4.95
CA ALA A 421 -13.26 -11.65 -3.98
C ALA A 421 -12.31 -11.37 -2.79
N ALA A 422 -11.02 -11.71 -2.90
CA ALA A 422 -10.02 -11.28 -1.90
C ALA A 422 -9.82 -9.75 -1.93
N CYS A 423 -10.14 -9.12 -3.06
CA CYS A 423 -10.01 -7.69 -3.36
C CYS A 423 -11.31 -7.20 -4.08
N GLY A 424 -11.33 -6.05 -4.79
CA GLY A 424 -12.54 -5.60 -5.57
C GLY A 424 -13.64 -4.84 -4.80
N ASP A 425 -14.85 -4.70 -5.32
CA ASP A 425 -16.00 -4.11 -4.59
C ASP A 425 -17.02 -5.21 -4.25
N VAL A 426 -16.62 -6.05 -3.30
CA VAL A 426 -17.23 -7.34 -2.96
C VAL A 426 -16.83 -7.73 -1.52
N ASN A 427 -17.51 -8.71 -0.92
CA ASN A 427 -17.15 -9.22 0.40
C ASN A 427 -15.71 -9.77 0.44
N ARG A 428 -14.91 -9.24 1.36
CA ARG A 428 -13.52 -9.62 1.61
C ARG A 428 -13.41 -10.92 2.40
N ASN A 429 -12.16 -11.31 2.70
CA ASN A 429 -11.89 -12.40 3.62
C ASN A 429 -12.66 -12.20 4.94
N VAL A 430 -13.43 -13.20 5.36
CA VAL A 430 -14.16 -13.18 6.64
C VAL A 430 -13.19 -13.62 7.74
N MET A 431 -12.96 -12.73 8.70
CA MET A 431 -12.05 -12.99 9.82
C MET A 431 -12.74 -13.72 10.97
N CYS A 432 -11.97 -14.41 11.78
CA CYS A 432 -12.40 -15.07 13.02
C CYS A 432 -11.26 -15.05 14.02
N SER A 433 -11.52 -14.79 15.31
CA SER A 433 -10.51 -14.90 16.35
C SER A 433 -9.76 -16.22 16.26
N SER A 434 -8.43 -16.20 16.37
CA SER A 434 -7.59 -17.39 16.14
C SER A 434 -7.42 -18.29 17.37
N LEU A 435 -7.81 -17.77 18.55
CA LEU A 435 -7.83 -18.37 19.89
C LEU A 435 -7.18 -19.77 20.05
N PRO A 436 -5.93 -19.85 20.54
CA PRO A 436 -5.31 -21.13 20.86
C PRO A 436 -5.93 -21.83 22.09
N GLU A 437 -6.53 -21.10 23.03
CA GLU A 437 -6.96 -21.63 24.34
C GLU A 437 -8.42 -22.15 24.41
N MET A 438 -9.25 -21.85 23.41
CA MET A 438 -10.67 -22.26 23.35
C MET A 438 -11.00 -22.93 22.01
N ASN A 439 -10.57 -24.17 21.83
CA ASN A 439 -10.62 -24.87 20.54
C ASN A 439 -12.04 -25.21 20.07
N GLU A 440 -12.93 -25.65 20.97
CA GLU A 440 -14.32 -25.98 20.62
C GLU A 440 -15.08 -24.74 20.13
N LEU A 441 -14.96 -23.64 20.87
CA LEU A 441 -15.60 -22.37 20.52
C LEU A 441 -15.00 -21.78 19.24
N HIS A 442 -13.67 -21.85 19.08
CA HIS A 442 -12.99 -21.48 17.84
C HIS A 442 -13.55 -22.28 16.65
N ARG A 443 -13.72 -23.60 16.76
CA ARG A 443 -14.24 -24.44 15.67
C ARG A 443 -15.65 -24.02 15.24
N GLU A 444 -16.55 -23.75 16.19
CA GLU A 444 -17.91 -23.29 15.87
C GLU A 444 -17.92 -21.90 15.21
N ALA A 445 -17.13 -20.95 15.74
CA ALA A 445 -17.01 -19.62 15.16
C ALA A 445 -16.32 -19.63 13.78
N HIS A 446 -15.29 -20.46 13.61
CA HIS A 446 -14.60 -20.67 12.34
C HIS A 446 -15.55 -21.27 11.29
N ALA A 447 -16.38 -22.25 11.67
CA ALA A 447 -17.42 -22.79 10.81
C ALA A 447 -18.42 -21.72 10.37
N CYS A 448 -18.81 -20.81 11.26
CA CYS A 448 -19.64 -19.65 10.91
C CYS A 448 -18.91 -18.72 9.92
N SER A 449 -17.63 -18.42 10.15
CA SER A 449 -16.82 -17.58 9.25
C SER A 449 -16.74 -18.16 7.84
N LYS A 450 -16.60 -19.49 7.73
CA LYS A 450 -16.58 -20.23 6.47
C LYS A 450 -17.95 -20.20 5.81
N LYS A 451 -19.02 -20.48 6.56
CA LYS A 451 -20.41 -20.39 6.06
C LYS A 451 -20.71 -19.01 5.49
N ILE A 452 -20.37 -17.93 6.20
CA ILE A 452 -20.55 -16.55 5.72
C ILE A 452 -19.69 -16.29 4.48
N SER A 453 -18.43 -16.71 4.50
CA SER A 453 -17.53 -16.56 3.35
C SER A 453 -18.09 -17.23 2.11
N ASP A 454 -18.51 -18.48 2.21
CA ASP A 454 -18.99 -19.27 1.08
C ASP A 454 -20.35 -18.76 0.58
N HIS A 455 -21.24 -18.38 1.49
CA HIS A 455 -22.55 -17.81 1.19
C HIS A 455 -22.48 -16.49 0.41
N LEU A 456 -21.45 -15.67 0.65
CA LEU A 456 -21.27 -14.37 0.02
C LEU A 456 -20.26 -14.39 -1.14
N LEU A 457 -19.93 -15.56 -1.69
CA LEU A 457 -19.07 -15.66 -2.88
C LEU A 457 -19.83 -15.22 -4.14
N PRO A 458 -19.16 -14.49 -5.06
CA PRO A 458 -19.67 -14.24 -6.41
C PRO A 458 -19.94 -15.55 -7.17
N SER A 459 -20.97 -15.55 -8.03
CA SER A 459 -21.43 -16.72 -8.80
C SER A 459 -21.20 -16.57 -10.31
N THR A 460 -20.02 -16.11 -10.74
CA THR A 460 -19.65 -15.99 -12.17
C THR A 460 -18.55 -16.94 -12.60
N THR A 461 -18.53 -17.32 -13.88
CA THR A 461 -17.49 -18.19 -14.44
C THR A 461 -16.20 -17.47 -14.85
N ALA A 462 -16.19 -16.13 -14.88
CA ALA A 462 -15.07 -15.30 -15.34
C ALA A 462 -13.70 -15.68 -14.74
N TYR A 463 -13.66 -15.97 -13.43
CA TYR A 463 -12.42 -16.40 -12.77
C TYR A 463 -11.86 -17.70 -13.37
N HIS A 464 -12.72 -18.70 -13.56
CA HIS A 464 -12.31 -20.00 -14.08
C HIS A 464 -11.90 -19.91 -15.55
N GLU A 465 -12.62 -19.12 -16.34
CA GLU A 465 -12.33 -18.89 -17.75
C GLU A 465 -10.95 -18.24 -17.98
N ILE A 466 -10.62 -17.20 -17.21
CA ILE A 466 -9.37 -16.45 -17.39
C ILE A 466 -8.18 -17.24 -16.81
N TRP A 467 -8.31 -17.71 -15.57
CA TRP A 467 -7.16 -18.17 -14.78
C TRP A 467 -6.98 -19.68 -14.79
N ILE A 468 -8.06 -20.46 -14.89
CA ILE A 468 -8.00 -21.91 -14.70
C ILE A 468 -7.98 -22.67 -16.03
N LYS A 469 -8.76 -22.22 -17.04
CA LYS A 469 -8.83 -22.85 -18.37
C LYS A 469 -7.44 -23.00 -19.02
N ASP A 470 -7.15 -24.20 -19.52
CA ASP A 470 -5.98 -24.50 -20.35
C ASP A 470 -6.34 -24.58 -21.84
N GLU A 471 -5.30 -24.66 -22.70
CA GLU A 471 -5.45 -24.69 -24.16
C GLU A 471 -5.81 -26.10 -24.72
N ASN A 472 -5.83 -27.15 -23.89
CA ASN A 472 -5.86 -28.57 -24.31
C ASN A 472 -7.11 -29.38 -23.85
N ASP A 473 -8.21 -28.71 -23.52
CA ASP A 473 -9.57 -29.28 -23.44
C ASP A 473 -9.94 -30.07 -22.14
N LYS A 474 -11.26 -30.20 -21.90
CA LYS A 474 -11.97 -31.14 -20.97
C LYS A 474 -12.36 -30.78 -19.54
N ASN A 475 -12.01 -29.61 -18.98
CA ASN A 475 -12.54 -29.21 -17.66
C ASN A 475 -13.60 -28.10 -17.75
N VAL A 476 -14.74 -28.39 -18.40
CA VAL A 476 -16.02 -27.76 -18.07
C VAL A 476 -17.12 -28.81 -18.11
N GLN A 477 -17.58 -29.26 -16.95
CA GLN A 477 -19.00 -29.45 -16.75
C GLN A 477 -19.43 -28.45 -15.67
N VAL A 478 -19.86 -27.28 -16.12
CA VAL A 478 -20.63 -26.34 -15.30
C VAL A 478 -21.80 -25.93 -16.19
N ALA A 479 -22.92 -26.64 -15.96
CA ALA A 479 -24.24 -26.53 -16.56
C ALA A 479 -24.50 -25.52 -17.70
N GLY A 480 -24.92 -26.08 -18.84
CA GLY A 480 -25.89 -25.49 -19.76
C GLY A 480 -25.28 -24.58 -20.83
N ASP A 481 -25.63 -24.82 -22.08
CA ASP A 481 -25.42 -23.92 -23.23
C ASP A 481 -26.24 -22.62 -23.06
N ALA A 482 -26.00 -21.86 -22.00
CA ALA A 482 -26.78 -20.68 -21.60
C ALA A 482 -25.99 -19.37 -21.75
N VAL A 483 -26.66 -18.48 -22.46
CA VAL A 483 -26.41 -17.06 -22.72
C VAL A 483 -26.37 -16.25 -21.40
N GLN A 484 -25.22 -15.61 -21.12
CA GLN A 484 -24.96 -14.60 -20.06
C GLN A 484 -24.92 -15.07 -18.58
N ASP A 485 -23.82 -14.78 -17.88
CA ASP A 485 -23.66 -14.96 -16.42
C ASP A 485 -24.74 -14.20 -15.63
N PHE A 486 -25.09 -14.70 -14.43
CA PHE A 486 -26.02 -14.05 -13.49
C PHE A 486 -25.45 -14.00 -12.07
N GLU A 487 -25.36 -12.80 -11.49
CA GLU A 487 -24.93 -12.58 -10.11
C GLU A 487 -26.13 -12.31 -9.18
N PRO A 488 -26.63 -13.31 -8.42
CA PRO A 488 -27.87 -13.18 -7.66
C PRO A 488 -27.78 -12.16 -6.51
N LEU A 489 -26.64 -12.11 -5.82
CA LEU A 489 -26.43 -11.21 -4.69
C LEU A 489 -25.87 -9.86 -5.13
N TYR A 490 -24.92 -9.88 -6.06
CA TYR A 490 -24.11 -8.72 -6.41
C TYR A 490 -24.69 -7.91 -7.58
N GLY A 491 -25.45 -8.56 -8.46
CA GLY A 491 -25.86 -7.96 -9.73
C GLY A 491 -24.67 -7.60 -10.63
N PRO A 492 -24.93 -6.94 -11.77
CA PRO A 492 -23.88 -6.60 -12.75
C PRO A 492 -22.89 -5.54 -12.23
N THR A 493 -23.26 -4.79 -11.19
CA THR A 493 -22.46 -3.68 -10.65
C THR A 493 -21.78 -4.03 -9.33
N TYR A 494 -21.94 -5.25 -8.80
CA TYR A 494 -21.41 -5.62 -7.49
C TYR A 494 -21.74 -4.60 -6.39
N LEU A 495 -20.93 -4.49 -5.34
CA LEU A 495 -21.13 -3.50 -4.29
C LEU A 495 -20.58 -2.12 -4.71
N PRO A 496 -21.03 -1.02 -4.08
CA PRO A 496 -20.42 0.30 -4.27
C PRO A 496 -18.94 0.34 -3.84
N ARG A 497 -18.59 -0.47 -2.82
CA ARG A 497 -17.23 -0.53 -2.27
C ARG A 497 -16.95 -1.87 -1.59
N LYS A 498 -15.70 -2.06 -1.15
CA LYS A 498 -15.27 -3.20 -0.31
C LYS A 498 -16.18 -3.38 0.91
N PHE A 499 -16.50 -4.64 1.21
CA PHE A 499 -17.30 -5.03 2.37
C PHE A 499 -16.52 -6.04 3.22
N LYS A 500 -16.47 -5.83 4.54
CA LYS A 500 -15.58 -6.53 5.46
C LYS A 500 -16.36 -7.08 6.64
N ILE A 501 -16.17 -8.37 6.91
CA ILE A 501 -16.81 -9.07 8.02
C ILE A 501 -15.73 -9.63 8.94
N THR A 502 -15.97 -9.62 10.25
CA THR A 502 -15.09 -10.24 11.24
C THR A 502 -15.89 -10.84 12.40
N ILE A 503 -15.32 -11.87 13.01
CA ILE A 503 -15.81 -12.48 14.25
C ILE A 503 -14.75 -12.28 15.34
N ALA A 504 -15.16 -11.76 16.49
CA ALA A 504 -14.37 -11.73 17.72
C ALA A 504 -14.99 -12.64 18.77
N ILE A 505 -14.15 -13.32 19.55
CA ILE A 505 -14.56 -14.21 20.63
C ILE A 505 -14.06 -13.66 21.97
N PRO A 506 -14.96 -13.10 22.80
CA PRO A 506 -14.62 -12.61 24.14
C PRO A 506 -13.88 -13.64 25.01
N PRO A 507 -12.92 -13.20 25.84
CA PRO A 507 -12.57 -11.80 26.13
C PRO A 507 -11.57 -11.17 25.14
N HIS A 508 -11.28 -11.82 24.01
CA HIS A 508 -10.30 -11.34 23.04
C HIS A 508 -10.94 -10.62 21.85
N ASN A 509 -10.37 -9.49 21.47
CA ASN A 509 -10.72 -8.68 20.31
C ASN A 509 -9.54 -8.59 19.32
N ASP A 510 -8.81 -9.70 19.15
CA ASP A 510 -7.66 -9.88 18.24
C ASP A 510 -7.98 -9.55 16.77
N THR A 511 -9.25 -9.59 16.39
CA THR A 511 -9.70 -9.24 15.04
C THR A 511 -10.12 -7.78 14.86
N ASP A 512 -10.12 -6.96 15.93
CA ASP A 512 -10.65 -5.60 15.97
C ASP A 512 -12.09 -5.51 15.40
N VAL A 513 -13.03 -6.11 16.12
CA VAL A 513 -14.43 -6.29 15.70
C VAL A 513 -15.11 -4.98 15.27
N TYR A 514 -14.75 -3.86 15.89
CA TYR A 514 -15.28 -2.53 15.62
C TYR A 514 -14.81 -1.91 14.29
N ALA A 515 -13.77 -2.43 13.64
CA ALA A 515 -13.14 -1.81 12.46
C ALA A 515 -13.82 -2.14 11.11
N HIS A 516 -14.89 -2.92 11.14
CA HIS A 516 -15.39 -3.72 10.02
C HIS A 516 -16.82 -3.33 9.62
N ASP A 517 -17.18 -3.53 8.35
CA ASP A 517 -18.55 -3.23 7.89
C ASP A 517 -19.57 -4.06 8.71
N ILE A 518 -19.24 -5.33 9.01
CA ILE A 518 -19.93 -6.14 10.02
C ILE A 518 -18.90 -6.66 11.04
N GLY A 519 -19.17 -6.41 12.31
CA GLY A 519 -18.47 -7.03 13.44
C GLY A 519 -19.39 -7.98 14.17
N LEU A 520 -18.96 -9.22 14.39
CA LEU A 520 -19.74 -10.25 15.08
C LEU A 520 -19.04 -10.61 16.38
N ILE A 521 -19.69 -10.38 17.52
CA ILE A 521 -19.15 -10.72 18.84
C ILE A 521 -19.81 -12.02 19.28
N ALA A 522 -19.04 -13.10 19.34
CA ALA A 522 -19.51 -14.42 19.69
C ALA A 522 -20.06 -14.44 21.13
N ILE A 523 -21.25 -15.03 21.31
CA ILE A 523 -21.87 -15.23 22.61
C ILE A 523 -21.82 -16.72 22.95
N LYS A 524 -21.07 -17.03 24.01
CA LYS A 524 -20.98 -18.36 24.59
C LYS A 524 -22.19 -18.62 25.50
N GLY A 525 -22.83 -19.77 25.33
CA GLY A 525 -23.89 -20.24 26.22
C GLY A 525 -23.36 -20.87 27.51
N ASP A 526 -24.27 -21.18 28.42
CA ASP A 526 -23.94 -21.87 29.69
C ASP A 526 -23.40 -23.29 29.44
N ASP A 527 -23.71 -23.87 28.28
CA ASP A 527 -23.21 -25.16 27.81
C ASP A 527 -21.79 -25.08 27.22
N GLY A 528 -21.18 -23.90 27.22
CA GLY A 528 -19.85 -23.65 26.65
C GLY A 528 -19.83 -23.48 25.12
N LYS A 529 -20.97 -23.65 24.45
CA LYS A 529 -21.06 -23.61 22.99
C LYS A 529 -21.42 -22.23 22.45
N LEU A 530 -21.19 -22.03 21.17
CA LEU A 530 -21.63 -20.82 20.49
C LEU A 530 -23.16 -20.81 20.40
N GLN A 531 -23.81 -19.76 20.91
CA GLN A 531 -25.26 -19.58 20.80
C GLN A 531 -25.61 -18.64 19.65
N GLY A 532 -24.83 -17.58 19.47
CA GLY A 532 -25.06 -16.59 18.43
C GLY A 532 -24.10 -15.42 18.55
N PHE A 533 -24.50 -14.27 18.02
CA PHE A 533 -23.64 -13.11 17.92
C PHE A 533 -24.37 -11.82 18.28
N ASN A 534 -23.71 -10.96 19.04
CA ASN A 534 -24.04 -9.54 18.96
C ASN A 534 -23.47 -8.99 17.64
N VAL A 535 -24.30 -8.24 16.92
CA VAL A 535 -24.00 -7.73 15.59
C VAL A 535 -23.72 -6.24 15.66
N LEU A 536 -22.53 -5.86 15.22
CA LEU A 536 -22.11 -4.49 14.94
C LEU A 536 -22.16 -4.24 13.44
N ALA A 537 -22.59 -3.06 13.01
CA ALA A 537 -22.54 -2.64 11.61
C ALA A 537 -21.97 -1.23 11.43
N GLY A 538 -21.28 -0.99 10.31
CA GLY A 538 -20.82 0.36 9.95
C GLY A 538 -19.44 0.77 10.43
N GLY A 539 -18.57 -0.19 10.77
CA GLY A 539 -17.17 0.11 11.05
C GLY A 539 -16.34 0.35 9.78
N GLY A 540 -15.35 1.24 9.85
CA GLY A 540 -14.45 1.45 8.72
C GLY A 540 -13.37 2.52 8.93
N MET A 541 -12.12 2.11 8.75
CA MET A 541 -10.93 2.92 9.02
C MET A 541 -10.50 3.91 7.92
N GLY A 542 -11.07 3.85 6.71
CA GLY A 542 -10.56 4.69 5.62
C GLY A 542 -10.95 6.15 5.79
N ALA A 543 -9.97 7.05 5.81
CA ALA A 543 -10.16 8.49 5.76
C ALA A 543 -9.27 9.10 4.66
N THR A 544 -9.50 10.37 4.34
CA THR A 544 -8.65 11.17 3.46
C THR A 544 -8.11 12.32 4.29
N HIS A 545 -6.80 12.57 4.21
CA HIS A 545 -6.19 13.72 4.88
C HIS A 545 -6.94 14.99 4.51
N ASN A 546 -7.21 15.81 5.52
CA ASN A 546 -7.82 17.15 5.39
C ASN A 546 -9.21 17.19 4.75
N ASN A 547 -9.85 16.04 4.51
CA ASN A 547 -11.24 15.99 4.06
C ASN A 547 -12.14 15.63 5.24
N LYS A 548 -12.73 16.65 5.86
CA LYS A 548 -13.62 16.51 7.03
C LYS A 548 -14.88 15.67 6.74
N LYS A 549 -15.27 15.50 5.46
CA LYS A 549 -16.37 14.61 5.04
C LYS A 549 -15.99 13.13 5.09
N THR A 550 -14.73 12.80 5.38
CA THR A 550 -14.28 11.42 5.53
C THR A 550 -13.62 11.20 6.89
N TYR A 551 -14.04 10.18 7.61
CA TYR A 551 -13.63 9.94 9.00
C TYR A 551 -13.62 8.45 9.31
N PRO A 552 -12.70 7.92 10.14
CA PRO A 552 -12.83 6.56 10.64
C PRO A 552 -14.09 6.42 11.49
N GLN A 553 -14.66 5.21 11.54
CA GLN A 553 -15.86 4.97 12.32
C GLN A 553 -15.85 3.56 12.93
N VAL A 554 -16.39 3.43 14.13
CA VAL A 554 -16.57 2.15 14.82
C VAL A 554 -17.92 1.52 14.47
N GLY A 555 -17.99 0.19 14.49
CA GLY A 555 -19.25 -0.54 14.30
C GLY A 555 -20.27 -0.25 15.40
N ARG A 556 -21.53 -0.07 15.03
CA ARG A 556 -22.65 0.29 15.92
C ARG A 556 -23.49 -0.94 16.22
N MET A 557 -23.92 -1.09 17.46
CA MET A 557 -24.68 -2.25 17.93
C MET A 557 -26.08 -2.27 17.31
N PHE A 558 -26.39 -3.34 16.58
CA PHE A 558 -27.72 -3.60 16.04
C PHE A 558 -28.56 -4.51 16.96
N GLY A 559 -27.91 -5.41 17.69
CA GLY A 559 -28.59 -6.37 18.55
C GLY A 559 -27.97 -7.76 18.47
N TYR A 560 -28.73 -8.78 18.84
CA TYR A 560 -28.32 -10.17 18.82
C TYR A 560 -29.03 -10.98 17.73
N CYS A 561 -28.33 -11.94 17.12
CA CYS A 561 -28.89 -12.97 16.25
C CYS A 561 -28.34 -14.36 16.60
N SER A 562 -29.09 -15.41 16.27
CA SER A 562 -28.65 -16.81 16.42
C SER A 562 -27.46 -17.12 15.49
N LYS A 563 -26.68 -18.16 15.81
CA LYS A 563 -25.59 -18.61 14.94
C LYS A 563 -26.11 -19.21 13.62
N GLU A 564 -27.33 -19.75 13.63
CA GLU A 564 -27.96 -20.33 12.45
C GLU A 564 -28.25 -19.25 11.40
N ASP A 565 -28.73 -18.09 11.83
CA ASP A 565 -29.16 -17.00 10.96
C ASP A 565 -28.04 -16.02 10.57
N VAL A 566 -26.87 -16.09 11.21
CA VAL A 566 -25.80 -15.09 11.05
C VAL A 566 -25.39 -14.82 9.60
N HIS A 567 -25.35 -15.86 8.75
CA HIS A 567 -25.03 -15.74 7.33
C HIS A 567 -26.11 -15.00 6.53
N ILE A 568 -27.39 -15.17 6.89
CA ILE A 568 -28.52 -14.45 6.29
C ILE A 568 -28.51 -13.00 6.77
N VAL A 569 -28.26 -12.75 8.06
CA VAL A 569 -28.11 -11.39 8.60
C VAL A 569 -27.00 -10.63 7.86
N CYS A 570 -25.83 -11.26 7.68
CA CYS A 570 -24.74 -10.68 6.90
C CYS A 570 -25.13 -10.38 5.45
N GLU A 571 -25.86 -11.28 4.80
CA GLU A 571 -26.41 -11.06 3.46
C GLU A 571 -27.34 -9.85 3.45
N LYS A 572 -28.29 -9.74 4.39
CA LYS A 572 -29.27 -8.66 4.39
C LYS A 572 -28.63 -7.30 4.62
N ILE A 573 -27.66 -7.19 5.55
CA ILE A 573 -26.87 -5.96 5.72
C ILE A 573 -26.13 -5.60 4.42
N MET A 574 -25.54 -6.59 3.74
CA MET A 574 -24.87 -6.37 2.46
C MET A 574 -25.83 -5.92 1.35
N LEU A 575 -27.05 -6.49 1.29
CA LEU A 575 -28.07 -6.10 0.30
C LEU A 575 -28.54 -4.66 0.52
N VAL A 576 -28.82 -4.27 1.77
CA VAL A 576 -29.17 -2.86 2.06
C VAL A 576 -28.01 -1.93 1.66
N GLN A 577 -26.75 -2.32 1.92
CA GLN A 577 -25.59 -1.55 1.44
C GLN A 577 -25.47 -1.48 -0.08
N ARG A 578 -25.75 -2.59 -0.78
CA ARG A 578 -25.68 -2.67 -2.25
C ARG A 578 -26.65 -1.69 -2.89
N ASP A 579 -27.84 -1.57 -2.30
CA ASP A 579 -28.97 -0.83 -2.86
C ASP A 579 -28.95 0.66 -2.48
N ASN A 580 -28.40 1.00 -1.31
CA ASN A 580 -28.45 2.38 -0.78
C ASN A 580 -27.07 3.08 -0.73
N GLY A 581 -25.97 2.35 -0.85
CA GLY A 581 -24.63 2.95 -0.76
C GLY A 581 -24.29 3.82 -1.97
N ASP A 582 -23.62 4.96 -1.71
CA ASP A 582 -23.26 5.93 -2.75
C ASP A 582 -22.33 5.31 -3.82
N ARG A 583 -22.76 5.37 -5.07
CA ARG A 583 -21.99 4.91 -6.26
C ARG A 583 -21.38 6.05 -7.07
N LYS A 584 -21.76 7.30 -6.77
CA LYS A 584 -21.23 8.51 -7.42
C LYS A 584 -19.94 8.93 -6.73
N ASN A 585 -19.94 9.04 -5.40
CA ASN A 585 -18.75 9.39 -4.64
C ASN A 585 -18.13 8.17 -3.94
N ARG A 586 -17.07 7.63 -4.54
CA ARG A 586 -16.36 6.45 -4.01
C ARG A 586 -15.73 6.67 -2.62
N LYS A 587 -15.42 7.92 -2.23
CA LYS A 587 -14.92 8.24 -0.88
C LYS A 587 -16.03 8.13 0.18
N HIS A 588 -17.29 8.23 -0.24
CA HIS A 588 -18.51 8.10 0.58
C HIS A 588 -19.22 6.73 0.44
N ALA A 589 -18.74 5.85 -0.43
CA ALA A 589 -19.39 4.58 -0.80
C ALA A 589 -19.35 3.44 0.25
N ARG A 590 -18.81 3.66 1.46
CA ARG A 590 -18.67 2.61 2.50
C ARG A 590 -19.88 2.59 3.41
N LEU A 591 -20.21 1.41 3.94
CA LEU A 591 -21.37 1.19 4.81
C LEU A 591 -21.48 2.17 5.99
N LYS A 592 -20.35 2.59 6.56
CA LYS A 592 -20.33 3.57 7.65
C LYS A 592 -21.10 4.85 7.31
N TYR A 593 -20.95 5.36 6.09
CA TYR A 593 -21.62 6.58 5.64
C TYR A 593 -23.07 6.32 5.27
N THR A 594 -23.37 5.19 4.62
CA THR A 594 -24.76 4.79 4.34
C THR A 594 -25.59 4.71 5.63
N ILE A 595 -25.01 4.18 6.71
CA ILE A 595 -25.67 4.14 8.03
C ILE A 595 -25.82 5.56 8.61
N ASP A 596 -24.86 6.46 8.38
CA ASP A 596 -24.95 7.85 8.84
C ASP A 596 -26.08 8.59 8.11
N ASP A 597 -26.17 8.42 6.79
CA ASP A 597 -27.20 9.01 5.93
C ASP A 597 -28.61 8.48 6.28
N MET A 598 -28.73 7.18 6.52
CA MET A 598 -30.01 6.52 6.82
C MET A 598 -30.37 6.54 8.30
N THR A 599 -29.45 6.98 9.17
CA THR A 599 -29.42 6.72 10.62
C THR A 599 -29.28 5.23 10.98
N VAL A 600 -28.78 4.96 12.20
CA VAL A 600 -28.61 3.59 12.72
C VAL A 600 -29.94 2.83 12.73
N GLU A 601 -31.00 3.43 13.28
CA GLU A 601 -32.33 2.80 13.36
C GLU A 601 -32.98 2.62 11.99
N GLY A 602 -32.85 3.61 11.10
CA GLY A 602 -33.39 3.52 9.74
C GLY A 602 -32.73 2.40 8.93
N PHE A 603 -31.40 2.29 8.98
CA PHE A 603 -30.68 1.20 8.33
C PHE A 603 -31.03 -0.16 8.94
N ARG A 604 -31.03 -0.28 10.27
CA ARG A 604 -31.40 -1.51 10.98
C ARG A 604 -32.81 -1.97 10.59
N GLY A 605 -33.78 -1.05 10.50
CA GLY A 605 -35.15 -1.35 10.11
C GLY A 605 -35.28 -1.96 8.71
N GLU A 606 -34.54 -1.46 7.72
CA GLU A 606 -34.55 -2.05 6.38
C GLU A 606 -33.88 -3.43 6.34
N VAL A 607 -32.86 -3.67 7.18
CA VAL A 607 -32.27 -5.01 7.34
C VAL A 607 -33.28 -5.99 7.93
N GLU A 608 -33.96 -5.61 9.02
CA GLU A 608 -34.99 -6.45 9.67
C GLU A 608 -36.14 -6.77 8.73
N LYS A 609 -36.57 -5.80 7.91
CA LYS A 609 -37.59 -5.97 6.88
C LYS A 609 -37.18 -6.96 5.78
N LEU A 610 -35.94 -6.92 5.30
CA LEU A 610 -35.43 -7.90 4.33
C LEU A 610 -35.19 -9.28 4.94
N TRP A 611 -34.85 -9.35 6.22
CA TRP A 611 -34.62 -10.60 6.94
C TRP A 611 -35.94 -11.27 7.35
N GLY A 612 -37.00 -10.49 7.59
CA GLY A 612 -38.29 -10.98 8.09
C GLY A 612 -38.30 -11.26 9.60
N GLN A 613 -37.25 -10.88 10.31
CA GLN A 613 -37.07 -11.01 11.76
C GLN A 613 -36.48 -9.73 12.34
N LYS A 614 -36.55 -9.57 13.67
CA LYS A 614 -35.93 -8.47 14.39
C LYS A 614 -34.70 -8.92 15.15
N PHE A 615 -33.73 -8.02 15.31
CA PHE A 615 -32.62 -8.28 16.23
C PHE A 615 -33.14 -8.33 17.66
N GLU A 616 -32.66 -9.31 18.43
CA GLU A 616 -32.87 -9.34 19.88
C GLU A 616 -32.02 -8.29 20.59
N GLU A 617 -32.29 -8.06 21.88
CA GLU A 617 -31.42 -7.25 22.73
C GLU A 617 -29.99 -7.84 22.79
N PRO A 618 -28.94 -6.99 22.71
CA PRO A 618 -27.56 -7.42 22.84
C PRO A 618 -27.32 -8.21 24.13
N LYS A 619 -26.60 -9.34 24.02
CA LYS A 619 -26.18 -10.13 25.18
C LYS A 619 -24.94 -9.48 25.83
N LYS A 620 -24.69 -9.74 27.11
CA LYS A 620 -23.53 -9.19 27.82
C LYS A 620 -22.23 -9.81 27.30
N PHE A 621 -21.18 -9.00 27.17
CA PHE A 621 -19.83 -9.43 26.84
C PHE A 621 -18.82 -8.45 27.45
N HIS A 622 -17.55 -8.85 27.50
CA HIS A 622 -16.44 -8.00 27.92
C HIS A 622 -15.20 -8.37 27.10
N PHE A 623 -14.40 -7.37 26.71
CA PHE A 623 -13.10 -7.59 26.08
C PHE A 623 -11.99 -7.10 27.02
N GLU A 624 -10.96 -7.92 27.19
CA GLU A 624 -9.80 -7.63 28.04
C GLU A 624 -8.57 -7.21 27.22
N SER A 625 -8.50 -7.68 25.96
CA SER A 625 -7.30 -7.56 25.12
C SER A 625 -7.62 -7.63 23.64
N ASN A 626 -6.81 -6.98 22.80
CA ASN A 626 -6.80 -7.12 21.34
C ASN A 626 -5.45 -7.63 20.79
N ILE A 627 -4.55 -8.09 21.67
CA ILE A 627 -3.26 -8.68 21.31
C ILE A 627 -3.37 -10.21 21.26
N ASP A 628 -2.46 -10.85 20.52
CA ASP A 628 -2.37 -12.31 20.47
C ASP A 628 -1.74 -12.87 21.76
N THR A 629 -2.10 -14.10 22.12
CA THR A 629 -1.49 -14.81 23.26
C THR A 629 -0.24 -15.57 22.81
N PHE A 630 0.95 -15.02 23.08
CA PHE A 630 2.23 -15.57 22.61
C PHE A 630 2.70 -16.79 23.41
N GLY A 631 3.45 -17.67 22.74
CA GLY A 631 4.04 -18.86 23.36
C GLY A 631 3.13 -20.09 23.35
N TRP A 632 3.53 -21.10 24.12
CA TRP A 632 2.80 -22.37 24.23
C TRP A 632 1.56 -22.23 25.12
N GLN A 633 0.43 -22.71 24.62
CA GLN A 633 -0.83 -22.83 25.36
C GLN A 633 -1.39 -24.25 25.17
N LYS A 634 -2.09 -24.76 26.18
CA LYS A 634 -2.80 -26.04 26.11
C LYS A 634 -4.29 -25.79 26.20
N ASP A 635 -5.04 -26.33 25.24
CA ASP A 635 -6.49 -26.13 25.15
C ASP A 635 -7.27 -27.15 26.01
N GLU A 636 -8.59 -26.95 26.06
CA GLU A 636 -9.54 -27.80 26.78
C GLU A 636 -9.61 -29.25 26.25
N THR A 637 -9.14 -29.48 25.01
CA THR A 637 -9.08 -30.81 24.38
C THR A 637 -7.75 -31.53 24.62
N GLY A 638 -6.80 -30.88 25.31
CA GLY A 638 -5.46 -31.40 25.58
C GLY A 638 -4.46 -31.22 24.44
N MET A 639 -4.80 -30.44 23.41
CA MET A 639 -3.89 -30.11 22.31
C MET A 639 -3.05 -28.88 22.68
N ASN A 640 -1.83 -28.83 22.14
CA ASN A 640 -0.89 -27.74 22.35
C ASN A 640 -0.88 -26.80 21.15
N HIS A 641 -0.69 -25.51 21.41
CA HIS A 641 -0.67 -24.46 20.39
C HIS A 641 0.48 -23.50 20.68
N PHE A 642 1.18 -23.04 19.66
CA PHE A 642 2.26 -22.07 19.80
C PHE A 642 2.03 -20.86 18.92
N THR A 643 1.80 -19.71 19.53
CA THR A 643 1.73 -18.42 18.83
C THR A 643 3.13 -17.82 18.74
N MET A 644 3.62 -17.64 17.52
CA MET A 644 4.92 -17.05 17.24
C MET A 644 4.78 -15.60 16.77
N PHE A 645 5.67 -14.74 17.26
CA PHE A 645 5.75 -13.36 16.80
C PHE A 645 6.35 -13.32 15.38
N ILE A 646 5.66 -12.64 14.48
CA ILE A 646 6.13 -12.35 13.12
C ILE A 646 6.08 -10.84 12.95
N GLU A 647 7.24 -10.18 12.92
CA GLU A 647 7.30 -8.74 12.80
C GLU A 647 6.66 -8.27 11.49
N ASN A 648 5.61 -7.47 11.63
CA ASN A 648 4.79 -7.01 10.51
C ASN A 648 4.33 -8.14 9.57
N GLY A 649 4.18 -9.38 10.03
CA GLY A 649 3.76 -10.51 9.19
C GLY A 649 4.62 -10.80 7.96
N ARG A 650 5.87 -10.32 7.90
CA ARG A 650 6.78 -10.63 6.79
C ARG A 650 7.45 -11.97 7.04
N ILE A 651 7.20 -12.93 6.15
CA ILE A 651 7.84 -14.25 6.17
C ILE A 651 8.93 -14.27 5.10
N GLU A 652 10.17 -14.27 5.55
CA GLU A 652 11.37 -14.32 4.71
C GLU A 652 12.51 -15.04 5.45
N ASP A 653 13.57 -15.36 4.74
CA ASP A 653 14.82 -15.78 5.36
C ASP A 653 15.77 -14.58 5.38
N THR A 654 16.34 -14.27 6.54
CA THR A 654 17.48 -13.35 6.67
C THR A 654 18.74 -14.13 7.03
N ALA A 655 19.91 -13.47 6.97
CA ALA A 655 21.18 -14.09 7.34
C ALA A 655 21.18 -14.68 8.77
N GLU A 656 20.44 -14.05 9.69
CA GLU A 656 20.39 -14.45 11.09
C GLU A 656 19.12 -15.23 11.46
N PHE A 657 18.05 -15.12 10.66
CA PHE A 657 16.75 -15.72 10.95
C PHE A 657 16.16 -16.43 9.73
N PRO A 658 16.40 -17.76 9.60
CA PRO A 658 15.86 -18.57 8.51
C PRO A 658 14.39 -18.96 8.78
N MET A 659 13.53 -17.97 9.03
CA MET A 659 12.14 -18.13 9.44
C MET A 659 11.33 -18.89 8.39
N LYS A 660 11.37 -18.45 7.12
CA LYS A 660 10.60 -19.05 6.04
C LYS A 660 11.00 -20.50 5.82
N THR A 661 12.30 -20.78 5.79
CA THR A 661 12.82 -22.16 5.70
C THR A 661 12.36 -22.99 6.90
N GLY A 662 12.42 -22.45 8.12
CA GLY A 662 11.95 -23.15 9.31
C GLY A 662 10.46 -23.53 9.25
N LEU A 663 9.61 -22.59 8.85
CA LEU A 663 8.17 -22.82 8.68
C LEU A 663 7.87 -23.87 7.60
N ARG A 664 8.61 -23.86 6.49
CA ARG A 664 8.51 -24.91 5.46
C ARG A 664 8.88 -26.29 6.02
N GLU A 665 9.94 -26.41 6.82
CA GLU A 665 10.31 -27.69 7.41
C GLU A 665 9.30 -28.17 8.45
N ILE A 666 8.78 -27.27 9.29
CA ILE A 666 7.69 -27.58 10.24
C ILE A 666 6.45 -28.08 9.50
N ALA A 667 6.08 -27.42 8.39
CA ALA A 667 4.92 -27.81 7.59
C ALA A 667 5.00 -29.24 7.00
N LYS A 668 6.21 -29.82 6.86
CA LYS A 668 6.36 -31.21 6.39
C LYS A 668 5.97 -32.27 7.42
N VAL A 669 6.03 -31.92 8.71
CA VAL A 669 5.85 -32.89 9.81
C VAL A 669 4.67 -32.55 10.73
N HIS A 670 4.22 -31.29 10.72
CA HIS A 670 3.05 -30.85 11.48
C HIS A 670 1.79 -31.55 10.96
N LYS A 671 0.96 -32.05 11.89
CA LYS A 671 -0.32 -32.73 11.58
C LYS A 671 -1.55 -31.88 11.89
N GLY A 672 -1.37 -30.76 12.59
CA GLY A 672 -2.44 -29.83 12.91
C GLY A 672 -2.64 -28.81 11.80
N GLU A 673 -2.73 -27.53 12.17
CA GLU A 673 -2.93 -26.43 11.23
C GLU A 673 -2.09 -25.20 11.58
N PHE A 674 -1.98 -24.29 10.63
CA PHE A 674 -1.50 -22.93 10.83
C PHE A 674 -2.69 -21.98 10.90
N ARG A 675 -2.71 -21.09 11.90
CA ARG A 675 -3.72 -20.01 11.99
C ARG A 675 -3.04 -18.65 11.85
N LEU A 676 -3.42 -17.90 10.82
CA LEU A 676 -2.95 -16.53 10.60
C LEU A 676 -3.80 -15.58 11.44
N THR A 677 -3.18 -14.70 12.22
CA THR A 677 -3.90 -13.83 13.16
C THR A 677 -4.27 -12.47 12.56
N GLY A 678 -5.24 -11.78 13.19
CA GLY A 678 -5.62 -10.41 12.84
C GLY A 678 -4.50 -9.39 13.07
N ASN A 679 -3.50 -9.76 13.87
CA ASN A 679 -2.32 -8.96 14.21
C ASN A 679 -1.09 -9.31 13.36
N GLN A 680 -1.27 -10.10 12.29
CA GLN A 680 -0.22 -10.49 11.34
C GLN A 680 0.80 -11.49 11.90
N HIS A 681 0.44 -12.25 12.92
CA HIS A 681 1.25 -13.32 13.48
C HIS A 681 0.76 -14.69 13.02
N LEU A 682 1.40 -15.75 13.52
CA LEU A 682 1.13 -17.12 13.13
C LEU A 682 0.98 -18.00 14.37
N ILE A 683 0.02 -18.91 14.35
CA ILE A 683 -0.16 -19.92 15.37
C ILE A 683 0.07 -21.29 14.75
N LEU A 684 0.99 -22.06 15.33
CA LEU A 684 1.09 -23.50 15.13
C LEU A 684 0.06 -24.16 16.03
N SER A 685 -1.06 -24.62 15.46
CA SER A 685 -2.22 -25.08 16.22
C SER A 685 -2.43 -26.58 16.09
N ASN A 686 -3.08 -27.17 17.11
CA ASN A 686 -3.42 -28.58 17.21
C ASN A 686 -2.16 -29.49 17.16
N VAL A 687 -1.14 -29.16 17.96
CA VAL A 687 0.02 -30.02 18.21
C VAL A 687 -0.33 -31.03 19.29
N SER A 688 -0.33 -32.32 18.95
CA SER A 688 -0.58 -33.38 19.92
C SER A 688 0.60 -33.54 20.89
N GLU A 689 0.34 -34.13 22.05
CA GLU A 689 1.36 -34.30 23.09
C GLU A 689 2.59 -35.10 22.58
N ASP A 690 2.38 -36.10 21.72
CA ASP A 690 3.46 -36.89 21.10
C ASP A 690 4.31 -36.10 20.09
N GLN A 691 3.79 -34.99 19.55
CA GLN A 691 4.52 -34.11 18.63
C GLN A 691 5.19 -32.92 19.32
N LEU A 692 4.87 -32.66 20.60
CA LEU A 692 5.25 -31.42 21.29
C LEU A 692 6.75 -31.20 21.34
N ASP A 693 7.53 -32.20 21.77
CA ASP A 693 8.98 -32.06 21.88
C ASP A 693 9.65 -31.90 20.51
N THR A 694 9.15 -32.60 19.50
CA THR A 694 9.62 -32.44 18.12
C THR A 694 9.37 -31.00 17.63
N MET A 695 8.19 -30.45 17.88
CA MET A 695 7.87 -29.07 17.49
C MET A 695 8.73 -28.05 18.24
N LYS A 696 8.97 -28.24 19.55
CA LYS A 696 9.86 -27.37 20.34
C LYS A 696 11.28 -27.36 19.78
N ASP A 697 11.84 -28.53 19.45
CA ASP A 697 13.17 -28.64 18.89
C ASP A 697 13.28 -27.96 17.52
N MET A 698 12.25 -28.09 16.67
CA MET A 698 12.21 -27.42 15.37
C MET A 698 12.08 -25.91 15.50
N LEU A 699 11.17 -25.42 16.36
CA LEU A 699 11.01 -23.99 16.60
C LEU A 699 12.33 -23.39 17.10
N LYS A 700 13.00 -24.06 18.06
CA LYS A 700 14.31 -23.65 18.57
C LYS A 700 15.40 -23.67 17.49
N LYS A 701 15.47 -24.73 16.68
CA LYS A 701 16.44 -24.86 15.58
C LYS A 701 16.37 -23.68 14.61
N TYR A 702 15.17 -23.20 14.32
CA TYR A 702 14.94 -22.11 13.38
C TYR A 702 14.70 -20.75 14.05
N LYS A 703 14.92 -20.64 15.38
CA LYS A 703 14.73 -19.42 16.20
C LYS A 703 13.29 -18.87 16.20
N LEU A 704 12.30 -19.72 15.95
CA LEU A 704 10.88 -19.39 15.94
C LEU A 704 10.26 -19.46 17.35
N ASP A 705 10.99 -19.95 18.35
CA ASP A 705 10.54 -20.10 19.75
C ASP A 705 10.72 -18.83 20.60
N ASN A 706 11.33 -17.77 20.05
CA ASN A 706 11.54 -16.54 20.80
C ASN A 706 10.19 -15.85 21.11
N THR A 707 9.96 -15.61 22.40
CA THR A 707 8.80 -14.89 22.92
C THR A 707 9.20 -13.69 23.78
N ASN A 708 10.51 -13.44 23.94
CA ASN A 708 11.03 -12.41 24.82
C ASN A 708 11.07 -11.02 24.14
N PHE A 709 9.89 -10.52 23.78
CA PHE A 709 9.73 -9.17 23.21
C PHE A 709 9.11 -8.22 24.25
N SER A 710 9.18 -6.91 23.98
CA SER A 710 8.45 -5.92 24.79
C SER A 710 6.94 -5.98 24.50
N GLY A 711 6.12 -5.60 25.47
CA GLY A 711 4.67 -5.47 25.28
C GLY A 711 4.32 -4.48 24.17
N LEU A 712 5.13 -3.43 24.00
CA LEU A 712 5.05 -2.48 22.89
C LEU A 712 5.21 -3.19 21.53
N ARG A 713 6.28 -3.96 21.33
CA ARG A 713 6.55 -4.63 20.05
C ARG A 713 5.49 -5.69 19.71
N LEU A 714 5.08 -6.48 20.71
CA LEU A 714 4.05 -7.51 20.56
C LEU A 714 2.67 -6.94 20.19
N SER A 715 2.40 -5.68 20.54
CA SER A 715 1.14 -4.99 20.24
C SER A 715 1.23 -4.02 19.06
N SER A 716 2.36 -4.02 18.36
CA SER A 716 2.63 -3.12 17.25
C SER A 716 2.39 -3.75 15.88
N SER A 717 1.85 -2.98 14.93
CA SER A 717 1.72 -3.45 13.55
C SER A 717 1.79 -2.34 12.51
N ALA A 718 2.29 -2.68 11.32
CA ALA A 718 2.36 -1.81 10.16
C ALA A 718 1.63 -2.39 8.93
N CYS A 719 1.30 -1.49 7.99
CA CYS A 719 0.91 -1.88 6.65
C CYS A 719 2.14 -1.94 5.73
N VAL A 720 2.01 -2.60 4.56
CA VAL A 720 3.12 -2.75 3.61
C VAL A 720 3.75 -1.41 3.23
N ALA A 721 2.93 -0.44 2.81
CA ALA A 721 3.40 0.84 2.28
C ALA A 721 4.43 0.65 1.14
N PHE A 722 5.55 1.35 1.16
CA PHE A 722 6.62 1.18 0.18
C PHE A 722 7.27 -0.21 0.27
N PRO A 723 7.87 -0.72 -0.82
CA PRO A 723 7.97 -0.09 -2.14
C PRO A 723 6.76 -0.36 -3.05
N THR A 724 5.88 -1.31 -2.70
CA THR A 724 4.89 -1.85 -3.66
C THR A 724 3.51 -1.20 -3.60
N CYS A 725 3.15 -0.52 -2.51
CA CYS A 725 1.85 0.15 -2.42
C CYS A 725 1.85 1.44 -3.25
N GLY A 726 1.09 1.45 -4.36
CA GLY A 726 0.90 2.64 -5.18
C GLY A 726 0.18 3.82 -4.50
N LEU A 727 -0.29 3.66 -3.25
CA LEU A 727 -0.96 4.70 -2.46
C LEU A 727 -0.12 5.19 -1.26
N ALA A 728 1.07 4.63 -1.04
CA ALA A 728 1.88 5.02 0.12
C ALA A 728 2.42 6.45 -0.05
N MET A 729 2.29 7.23 1.02
CA MET A 729 2.85 8.58 1.14
C MET A 729 4.12 8.56 2.01
N ALA A 730 4.17 7.70 3.03
CA ALA A 730 5.32 7.49 3.90
C ALA A 730 5.63 5.99 4.07
N GLU A 731 6.78 5.69 4.65
CA GLU A 731 7.14 4.33 5.09
C GLU A 731 6.15 3.77 6.12
N SER A 732 6.18 2.45 6.30
CA SER A 732 5.41 1.80 7.35
C SER A 732 6.07 0.52 7.81
N GLU A 733 5.91 -0.59 7.06
CA GLU A 733 6.49 -1.89 7.40
C GLU A 733 8.01 -1.85 7.61
N ARG A 734 8.73 -1.16 6.72
CA ARG A 734 10.21 -1.06 6.78
C ARG A 734 10.71 -0.22 7.94
N TYR A 735 9.94 0.79 8.35
CA TYR A 735 10.37 1.77 9.36
C TYR A 735 9.90 1.44 10.78
N LEU A 736 8.75 0.76 10.94
CA LEU A 736 8.21 0.45 12.26
C LEU A 736 9.21 -0.27 13.19
N PRO A 737 9.99 -1.28 12.74
CA PRO A 737 10.96 -1.96 13.61
C PRO A 737 11.99 -1.00 14.22
N GLU A 738 12.49 -0.04 13.43
CA GLU A 738 13.44 0.97 13.93
C GLU A 738 12.81 1.91 14.96
N LEU A 739 11.57 2.34 14.71
CA LEU A 739 10.85 3.20 15.64
C LEU A 739 10.60 2.48 16.97
N ILE A 740 10.15 1.23 16.93
CA ILE A 740 9.90 0.44 18.13
C ILE A 740 11.18 0.23 18.92
N THR A 741 12.29 -0.14 18.27
CA THR A 741 13.60 -0.29 18.95
C THR A 741 14.02 0.98 19.69
N LYS A 742 13.79 2.17 19.10
CA LYS A 742 14.10 3.46 19.75
C LYS A 742 13.22 3.73 20.97
N LEU A 743 11.95 3.30 20.93
CA LEU A 743 10.99 3.51 22.02
C LEU A 743 11.15 2.49 23.16
N GLU A 744 11.61 1.28 22.85
CA GLU A 744 11.82 0.22 23.84
C GLU A 744 12.78 0.65 24.95
N THR A 745 13.86 1.38 24.63
CA THR A 745 14.77 1.93 25.66
C THR A 745 14.02 2.76 26.70
N VAL A 746 13.15 3.67 26.26
CA VAL A 746 12.38 4.57 27.16
C VAL A 746 11.33 3.79 27.96
N VAL A 747 10.66 2.83 27.32
CA VAL A 747 9.66 1.96 27.95
C VAL A 747 10.31 1.08 29.03
N GLU A 748 11.49 0.52 28.76
CA GLU A 748 12.24 -0.30 29.70
C GLU A 748 12.78 0.52 30.88
N GLU A 749 13.38 1.68 30.63
CA GLU A 749 13.84 2.61 31.68
C GLU A 749 12.69 3.10 32.58
N SER A 750 11.46 3.13 32.05
CA SER A 750 10.25 3.51 32.79
C SER A 750 9.61 2.33 33.54
N GLY A 751 10.19 1.12 33.46
CA GLY A 751 9.65 -0.08 34.11
C GLY A 751 8.42 -0.68 33.41
N LEU A 752 8.15 -0.28 32.17
CA LEU A 752 6.94 -0.63 31.40
C LEU A 752 7.19 -1.70 30.34
N ARG A 753 8.29 -2.47 30.45
CA ARG A 753 8.68 -3.45 29.42
C ARG A 753 7.56 -4.42 29.03
N GLN A 754 6.78 -4.86 30.02
CA GLN A 754 5.70 -5.84 29.84
C GLN A 754 4.35 -5.18 29.54
N ASP A 755 4.26 -3.86 29.66
CA ASP A 755 3.03 -3.13 29.39
C ASP A 755 2.79 -3.05 27.87
N SER A 756 1.56 -3.38 27.48
CA SER A 756 1.12 -3.22 26.10
C SER A 756 0.62 -1.79 25.91
N ILE A 757 1.25 -1.09 24.96
CA ILE A 757 0.81 0.18 24.39
C ILE A 757 0.58 -0.09 22.91
N VAL A 758 -0.68 -0.23 22.51
CA VAL A 758 -1.05 -0.63 21.14
C VAL A 758 -0.62 0.48 20.17
N MET A 759 0.41 0.21 19.37
CA MET A 759 0.96 1.16 18.41
C MET A 759 0.76 0.69 16.96
N ARG A 760 0.26 1.56 16.09
CA ARG A 760 -0.02 1.18 14.69
C ARG A 760 0.48 2.21 13.71
N MET A 761 1.14 1.74 12.66
CA MET A 761 1.68 2.60 11.61
C MET A 761 1.04 2.29 10.26
N THR A 762 0.69 3.32 9.51
CA THR A 762 0.23 3.16 8.13
C THR A 762 0.82 4.25 7.24
N GLY A 763 1.21 3.89 6.02
CA GLY A 763 1.86 4.84 5.10
C GLY A 763 0.93 5.86 4.44
N CYS A 764 -0.39 5.80 4.67
CA CYS A 764 -1.39 6.74 4.11
C CYS A 764 -2.72 6.65 4.91
N PRO A 765 -3.68 7.59 4.78
CA PRO A 765 -4.88 7.64 5.63
C PRO A 765 -5.94 6.57 5.33
N ASN A 766 -5.67 5.64 4.40
CA ASN A 766 -6.53 4.47 4.14
C ASN A 766 -6.68 3.53 5.36
N GLY A 767 -5.73 3.57 6.31
CA GLY A 767 -5.84 2.86 7.58
C GLY A 767 -5.71 1.33 7.49
N CYS A 768 -4.83 0.82 6.64
CA CYS A 768 -4.69 -0.64 6.40
C CYS A 768 -4.23 -1.42 7.64
N ALA A 769 -3.47 -0.78 8.53
CA ALA A 769 -3.05 -1.34 9.81
C ALA A 769 -4.04 -1.05 10.95
N ARG A 770 -5.22 -0.48 10.66
CA ARG A 770 -6.24 -0.10 11.66
C ARG A 770 -5.72 0.90 12.71
N PRO A 771 -5.07 2.01 12.29
CA PRO A 771 -4.39 2.93 13.21
C PRO A 771 -5.35 3.65 14.16
N TRP A 772 -6.59 3.92 13.76
CA TRP A 772 -7.56 4.68 14.55
C TRP A 772 -8.13 3.94 15.77
N LEU A 773 -7.79 2.66 15.92
CA LEU A 773 -8.11 1.85 17.09
C LEU A 773 -6.86 1.57 17.94
N ALA A 774 -5.75 2.25 17.65
CA ALA A 774 -4.53 2.18 18.44
C ALA A 774 -4.56 3.19 19.59
N GLU A 775 -3.76 2.95 20.62
CA GLU A 775 -3.45 3.95 21.64
C GLU A 775 -2.47 5.00 21.09
N VAL A 776 -1.58 4.57 20.18
CA VAL A 776 -0.66 5.44 19.45
C VAL A 776 -0.68 5.10 17.96
N ALA A 777 -0.90 6.09 17.10
CA ALA A 777 -0.96 5.87 15.67
C ALA A 777 -0.08 6.83 14.87
N PHE A 778 0.59 6.30 13.85
CA PHE A 778 1.34 7.06 12.86
C PHE A 778 0.70 6.88 11.48
N VAL A 779 0.25 7.98 10.88
CA VAL A 779 -0.44 7.96 9.59
C VAL A 779 0.32 8.84 8.61
N GLY A 780 0.95 8.20 7.62
CA GLY A 780 1.81 8.85 6.64
C GLY A 780 1.10 9.96 5.88
N LYS A 781 1.75 11.13 5.81
CA LYS A 781 1.26 12.34 5.13
C LYS A 781 2.14 12.71 3.93
N ALA A 782 3.46 12.51 4.07
CA ALA A 782 4.46 12.64 3.02
C ALA A 782 5.68 11.77 3.37
N TYR A 783 6.67 11.67 2.47
CA TYR A 783 7.85 10.84 2.72
C TYR A 783 8.58 11.30 4.00
N GLY A 784 8.78 10.38 4.95
CA GLY A 784 9.36 10.70 6.27
C GLY A 784 8.45 11.48 7.23
N ALA A 785 7.23 11.85 6.84
CA ALA A 785 6.31 12.66 7.64
C ALA A 785 4.99 11.94 7.97
N TYR A 786 4.58 12.00 9.23
CA TYR A 786 3.40 11.32 9.75
C TYR A 786 2.54 12.27 10.58
N ASN A 787 1.23 12.18 10.43
CA ASN A 787 0.32 12.63 11.47
C ASN A 787 0.42 11.62 12.62
N MET A 788 0.75 12.10 13.80
CA MET A 788 0.75 11.30 15.02
C MET A 788 -0.61 11.48 15.69
N TYR A 789 -1.38 10.40 15.77
CA TYR A 789 -2.62 10.35 16.53
C TYR A 789 -2.31 9.70 17.86
N LEU A 790 -2.76 10.40 18.88
CA LEU A 790 -2.10 10.46 20.15
C LEU A 790 -3.14 10.59 21.25
N GLY A 791 -2.75 10.45 22.51
CA GLY A 791 -2.46 11.67 23.27
C GLY A 791 -1.03 11.75 23.80
N GLY A 792 -0.01 11.88 22.96
CA GLY A 792 1.40 11.90 23.33
C GLY A 792 2.05 13.29 23.34
N GLY A 793 3.12 13.35 24.13
CA GLY A 793 4.17 14.36 24.12
C GLY A 793 5.52 13.66 24.27
N TYR A 794 6.62 14.34 23.92
CA TYR A 794 8.00 13.85 24.00
C TYR A 794 8.34 13.23 25.35
N HIS A 795 9.14 12.15 25.37
CA HIS A 795 9.85 11.44 26.48
C HIS A 795 9.22 11.45 27.89
N ALA A 796 8.85 12.62 28.41
CA ALA A 796 8.05 12.81 29.59
C ALA A 796 6.75 11.98 29.59
N LEU A 797 6.05 11.76 28.47
CA LEU A 797 4.69 11.19 28.56
C LEU A 797 4.64 9.69 28.90
N VAL A 798 5.56 8.86 28.39
CA VAL A 798 5.69 7.45 28.80
C VAL A 798 6.10 7.34 30.27
N LYS A 799 7.03 8.21 30.70
CA LYS A 799 7.45 8.29 32.10
C LYS A 799 6.32 8.76 33.02
N ARG A 800 5.52 9.74 32.59
CA ARG A 800 4.32 10.20 33.30
C ARG A 800 3.27 9.09 33.38
N TYR A 801 3.03 8.35 32.31
CA TYR A 801 2.16 7.18 32.36
C TYR A 801 2.62 6.17 33.41
N ALA A 802 3.92 5.85 33.45
CA ALA A 802 4.46 4.94 34.48
C ALA A 802 4.22 5.44 35.92
N LEU A 803 4.28 6.75 36.16
CA LEU A 803 4.23 7.36 37.49
C LEU A 803 2.82 7.79 37.93
N GLU A 804 1.95 8.16 37.00
CA GLU A 804 0.67 8.83 37.25
C GLU A 804 -0.55 8.00 36.84
N ARG A 805 -0.36 6.80 36.26
CA ARG A 805 -1.48 5.92 35.91
C ARG A 805 -2.21 5.40 37.14
N ASN A 806 -3.52 5.21 37.00
CA ASN A 806 -4.29 4.44 37.97
C ASN A 806 -3.99 2.94 37.82
N ASP A 807 -4.32 2.15 38.85
CA ASP A 807 -4.18 0.70 38.78
C ASP A 807 -5.02 0.13 37.64
N GLY A 808 -4.39 -0.68 36.78
CA GLY A 808 -5.02 -1.24 35.58
C GLY A 808 -5.32 -0.27 34.43
N GLU A 809 -4.98 1.02 34.54
CA GLU A 809 -5.24 2.01 33.48
C GLU A 809 -4.33 1.81 32.27
N ARG A 810 -4.92 1.81 31.07
CA ARG A 810 -4.21 1.73 29.78
C ARG A 810 -3.69 3.09 29.34
N PHE A 811 -2.69 3.12 28.47
CA PHE A 811 -2.05 4.36 28.02
C PHE A 811 -3.04 5.30 27.30
N GLY A 812 -3.93 4.76 26.47
CA GLY A 812 -4.98 5.54 25.79
C GLY A 812 -5.94 6.23 26.76
N ASP A 813 -6.36 5.54 27.82
CA ASP A 813 -7.25 6.11 28.85
C ASP A 813 -6.51 7.15 29.70
N PHE A 814 -5.25 6.87 30.04
CA PHE A 814 -4.39 7.79 30.77
C PHE A 814 -4.30 9.15 30.08
N VAL A 815 -4.02 9.17 28.77
CA VAL A 815 -3.83 10.41 28.01
C VAL A 815 -5.13 11.21 27.85
N VAL A 816 -6.28 10.54 27.81
CA VAL A 816 -7.59 11.20 27.87
C VAL A 816 -7.84 11.78 29.26
N ARG A 817 -7.59 11.00 30.33
CA ARG A 817 -7.83 11.42 31.72
C ARG A 817 -7.02 12.65 32.12
N ILE A 818 -5.75 12.70 31.74
CA ILE A 818 -4.89 13.86 32.05
C ILE A 818 -5.15 15.06 31.14
N GLY A 819 -6.13 14.97 30.22
CA GLY A 819 -6.51 16.05 29.31
C GLY A 819 -5.51 16.29 28.17
N MET A 820 -4.65 15.32 27.86
CA MET A 820 -3.67 15.46 26.77
C MET A 820 -4.33 15.40 25.39
N ILE A 821 -5.43 14.66 25.27
CA ILE A 821 -6.30 14.68 24.08
C ILE A 821 -7.76 14.52 24.49
N LYS A 822 -8.68 15.14 23.73
CA LYS A 822 -10.12 14.87 23.89
C LYS A 822 -10.49 13.51 23.28
N PRO A 823 -11.40 12.76 23.91
CA PRO A 823 -11.85 11.48 23.37
C PRO A 823 -12.71 11.71 22.12
N THR A 824 -12.43 10.97 21.04
CA THR A 824 -13.37 10.83 19.91
C THR A 824 -14.45 9.82 20.28
N THR A 825 -15.70 10.27 20.43
CA THR A 825 -16.80 9.40 20.84
C THR A 825 -17.58 8.80 19.66
N ASP A 826 -17.53 9.44 18.50
CA ASP A 826 -18.13 8.94 17.26
C ASP A 826 -17.35 9.44 16.03
N GLY A 827 -17.28 8.66 14.96
CA GLY A 827 -16.59 9.08 13.73
C GLY A 827 -17.05 10.42 13.16
N THR A 828 -18.32 10.80 13.31
CA THR A 828 -18.85 12.10 12.88
C THR A 828 -18.26 13.29 13.65
N ASN A 829 -17.73 13.05 14.86
CA ASN A 829 -16.99 14.04 15.63
C ASN A 829 -15.47 13.86 15.59
N PHE A 830 -14.95 12.96 14.75
CA PHE A 830 -13.51 12.71 14.62
C PHE A 830 -12.68 13.96 14.30
N HIS A 831 -13.25 14.89 13.53
CA HIS A 831 -12.59 16.16 13.19
C HIS A 831 -12.95 17.30 14.13
N MET A 832 -13.87 17.08 15.08
CA MET A 832 -14.19 18.06 16.11
C MET A 832 -13.06 18.07 17.13
N ASP A 833 -12.75 19.24 17.70
CA ASP A 833 -11.70 19.39 18.72
C ASP A 833 -10.30 18.89 18.35
N THR A 834 -10.06 18.53 17.08
CA THR A 834 -8.71 18.56 16.53
C THR A 834 -8.23 19.99 16.70
N ALA A 835 -7.07 20.20 17.31
CA ALA A 835 -6.56 21.53 17.64
C ALA A 835 -6.56 22.43 16.39
N GLU A 836 -7.63 23.20 16.20
CA GLU A 836 -7.52 24.52 15.61
C GLU A 836 -6.69 25.28 16.64
N ALA A 837 -5.53 25.74 16.22
CA ALA A 837 -4.60 26.47 17.07
C ALA A 837 -5.39 27.44 17.96
N GLU A 838 -5.08 27.36 19.25
CA GLU A 838 -5.63 28.20 20.32
C GLU A 838 -6.00 29.57 19.76
N GLU A 839 -7.25 29.99 19.96
CA GLU A 839 -7.56 31.42 20.01
C GLU A 839 -6.70 31.97 21.14
N GLU A 840 -5.51 32.47 20.81
CA GLU A 840 -4.80 33.39 21.69
C GLU A 840 -5.71 34.62 21.81
N ASP A 841 -6.44 34.66 22.93
CA ASP A 841 -6.99 35.88 23.49
C ASP A 841 -5.88 36.95 23.55
N GLU A 842 -6.10 38.03 22.79
CA GLU A 842 -5.49 39.39 22.83
C GLU A 842 -3.95 39.56 22.74
#